data_AF-A0A7K1HE33-F1
#
_entry.id   AF-A0A7K1HE33-F1
#
_cell.length_a   1.000
_cell.length_b   1.000
_cell.length_c   1.000
_cell.angle_alpha   90.00
_cell.angle_beta   90.00
_cell.angle_gamma   90.00
#
_symmetry.space_group_name_H-M   'P 1'
#
loop_
_entity.id
_entity.type
_entity.pdbx_description
1 polymer ?
#
loop_
_entity_poly.entity_id
_entity_poly.type
_entity_poly.pdbx_seq_one_letter_code
_entity_poly.pdbx_strand_id
1 'polypeptide(L)'
;MKTYFIPILLTCVFFATISPLQAQQSIYVSPTGNDRNAGTKEAPLASLPAAIKIIETSTEQDITLFLQNGTYHLEKPLTFSPDILTGKRLQITTSPQSDSVIISGNKRLSLQWEKGKHGLWEAQTEDSFDQLWINGSPRILARYPNYRKDTLFNGTAEDALSPERIKKWKKPEGGYIHSMHAGMWGSQHYLITGKVKDSLIYEGGYQVSRPSKIHPSLRYVENIREELDSPGEWFLDKKKHVLYYYPLPGETMNTVEVEASVTPHLFVIRGTENEPVRDISINGITFTHTQRTVMEPYEMLMRSDWGIYRGAAVLFENTENCRINNCEFKEIGGNAVFLSRYAYQDTVIGNHIHHTGGSAICIVGDTSATRSGAYGYSNFIPFEQMDQTPGPKNELYPRQCLIEDNLIHDLGTVEKQVAGVEIQIAAMLTIRYNTIYDVPRAGINVGDGAFGGHLIEYNDVFNTVLETSDHGAFNSWGRDRFWHPKYNEMARLAEEHPELIGADALYTNILRYNRFRCDHGWDIDLDDGSSNYHIYNNICLRGGIKLREGFLRKVENNILVNSSLHPHVWFKNSKDVVRRNLFMQPYYPISLNGWGEQLDYNFFTSQMALDNVRKNQTDAHSITGAFNFEDAAQGNYTLLPGSKVFEIGFENIPMDCFGVYSQRLKVLAKTPEFPLIQIIDTYNQNKTYSWLGATIRIVNGLGDRSAFGLPDERGIVIIAVEKGSLADKAGLGRNDVIRSMAGKEISTIEEIFALTEENRWKGKIFVTIIRNQAEEKIQLKFK
;
A
#
# COMPACT_ATOMS: atom_id res chain seq x y z
N MET A 1 56.95 -0.86 46.04
CA MET A 1 55.75 -1.45 46.68
C MET A 1 55.64 -2.87 46.16
N LYS A 2 55.94 -3.88 47.00
CA LYS A 2 55.96 -5.30 46.61
C LYS A 2 54.56 -5.87 46.74
N THR A 3 53.98 -6.33 45.63
CA THR A 3 52.67 -6.98 45.55
C THR A 3 52.83 -8.47 45.86
N TYR A 4 52.09 -8.96 46.86
CA TYR A 4 51.95 -10.37 47.20
C TYR A 4 50.75 -10.96 46.45
N PHE A 5 50.97 -12.04 45.71
CA PHE A 5 49.92 -12.88 45.13
C PHE A 5 49.50 -13.96 46.14
N ILE A 6 48.20 -14.02 46.46
CA ILE A 6 47.56 -15.13 47.19
C ILE A 6 46.67 -15.87 46.19
N PRO A 7 46.80 -17.20 46.01
CA PRO A 7 45.87 -17.95 45.17
C PRO A 7 44.63 -18.32 45.98
N ILE A 8 43.46 -17.86 45.55
CA ILE A 8 42.16 -18.32 46.05
C ILE A 8 41.80 -19.58 45.28
N LEU A 9 41.70 -20.70 46.00
CA LEU A 9 41.19 -21.98 45.51
C LEU A 9 39.66 -21.83 45.31
N LEU A 10 39.19 -21.76 44.07
CA LEU A 10 37.76 -21.81 43.75
C LEU A 10 37.31 -23.27 43.62
N THR A 11 36.54 -23.74 44.59
CA THR A 11 35.86 -25.03 44.55
C THR A 11 34.65 -24.94 43.63
N CYS A 12 34.75 -25.41 42.39
CA CYS A 12 33.61 -25.52 41.48
C CYS A 12 32.68 -26.65 41.93
N VAL A 13 31.56 -26.30 42.56
CA VAL A 13 30.42 -27.21 42.75
C VAL A 13 29.63 -27.24 41.43
N PHE A 14 29.75 -28.33 40.69
CA PHE A 14 28.91 -28.63 39.53
C PHE A 14 27.47 -28.87 40.02
N PHE A 15 26.60 -27.85 39.99
CA PHE A 15 25.16 -28.07 39.92
C PHE A 15 24.84 -28.44 38.47
N ALA A 16 24.72 -29.73 38.18
CA ALA A 16 24.09 -30.20 36.96
C ALA A 16 22.61 -29.80 37.01
N THR A 17 22.27 -28.69 36.36
CA THR A 17 20.88 -28.37 36.03
C THR A 17 20.42 -29.40 35.00
N ILE A 18 19.73 -30.43 35.47
CA ILE A 18 18.96 -31.33 34.61
C ILE A 18 17.83 -30.46 34.05
N SER A 19 18.03 -29.86 32.88
CA SER A 19 16.90 -29.37 32.08
C SER A 19 16.01 -30.57 31.80
N PRO A 20 14.69 -30.52 32.07
CA PRO A 20 13.82 -31.61 31.69
C PRO A 20 13.95 -31.84 30.17
N LEU A 21 14.18 -33.09 29.76
CA LEU A 21 13.98 -33.48 28.36
C LEU A 21 12.51 -33.16 28.04
N GLN A 22 12.26 -32.08 27.32
CA GLN A 22 10.96 -31.88 26.69
C GLN A 22 10.86 -32.93 25.58
N ALA A 23 9.83 -33.78 25.68
CA ALA A 23 9.55 -34.76 24.66
C ALA A 23 9.01 -34.01 23.42
N GLN A 24 9.63 -34.30 22.27
CA GLN A 24 9.35 -33.66 20.99
C GLN A 24 8.71 -34.70 20.06
N GLN A 25 7.54 -34.41 19.52
CA GLN A 25 6.91 -35.25 18.50
C GLN A 25 7.32 -34.77 17.10
N SER A 26 7.74 -35.69 16.25
CA SER A 26 7.95 -35.42 14.82
C SER A 26 6.85 -36.11 14.00
N ILE A 27 6.20 -35.36 13.11
CA ILE A 27 5.16 -35.84 12.20
C ILE A 27 5.63 -35.57 10.77
N TYR A 28 5.57 -36.56 9.88
CA TYR A 28 6.00 -36.45 8.50
C TYR A 28 4.82 -36.60 7.54
N VAL A 29 4.76 -35.71 6.54
CA VAL A 29 3.75 -35.72 5.48
C VAL A 29 4.45 -35.72 4.13
N SER A 30 3.93 -36.47 3.17
CA SER A 30 4.48 -36.61 1.82
C SER A 30 3.34 -36.76 0.81
N PRO A 31 3.38 -36.13 -0.37
CA PRO A 31 2.34 -36.32 -1.39
C PRO A 31 2.20 -37.77 -1.87
N THR A 32 3.24 -38.59 -1.66
CA THR A 32 3.24 -40.04 -1.96
C THR A 32 2.99 -40.90 -0.71
N GLY A 33 2.65 -40.29 0.42
CA GLY A 33 2.36 -40.97 1.68
C GLY A 33 0.98 -41.63 1.72
N ASN A 34 0.54 -42.02 2.92
CA ASN A 34 -0.80 -42.58 3.13
C ASN A 34 -1.36 -42.13 4.48
N ASP A 35 -2.58 -41.61 4.52
CA ASP A 35 -3.22 -41.12 5.76
C ASP A 35 -3.57 -42.21 6.78
N ARG A 36 -3.40 -43.49 6.41
CA ARG A 36 -3.45 -44.62 7.36
C ARG A 36 -2.11 -44.87 8.06
N ASN A 37 -1.04 -44.22 7.63
CA ASN A 37 0.27 -44.36 8.24
C ASN A 37 0.34 -43.62 9.59
N ALA A 38 1.34 -43.96 10.40
CA ALA A 38 1.54 -43.33 11.71
C ALA A 38 2.14 -41.91 11.63
N GLY A 39 2.56 -41.44 10.44
CA GLY A 39 3.22 -40.15 10.27
C GLY A 39 4.69 -40.15 10.69
N THR A 40 5.37 -41.30 10.65
CA THR A 40 6.82 -41.39 10.84
C THR A 40 7.57 -41.08 9.55
N LYS A 41 8.89 -40.92 9.62
CA LYS A 41 9.72 -40.63 8.44
C LYS A 41 9.62 -41.73 7.38
N GLU A 42 9.57 -42.99 7.81
CA GLU A 42 9.49 -44.19 6.94
C GLU A 42 8.06 -44.46 6.46
N ALA A 43 7.05 -43.99 7.20
CA ALA A 43 5.64 -44.14 6.88
C ALA A 43 4.93 -42.76 7.04
N PRO A 44 5.16 -41.82 6.10
CA PRO A 44 4.59 -40.49 6.18
C PRO A 44 3.09 -40.50 5.85
N LEU A 45 2.36 -39.53 6.41
CA LEU A 45 0.97 -39.23 6.03
C LEU A 45 0.89 -38.71 4.60
N ALA A 46 -0.26 -38.80 3.94
CA ALA A 46 -0.48 -38.22 2.61
C ALA A 46 -0.86 -36.74 2.68
N SER A 47 -1.60 -36.33 3.73
CA SER A 47 -2.26 -35.04 3.77
C SER A 47 -2.02 -34.24 5.05
N LEU A 48 -2.03 -32.91 4.94
CA LEU A 48 -1.96 -32.00 6.09
C LEU A 48 -3.15 -32.16 7.05
N PRO A 49 -4.41 -32.31 6.60
CA PRO A 49 -5.53 -32.56 7.51
C PRO A 49 -5.35 -33.81 8.38
N ALA A 50 -4.72 -34.87 7.86
CA ALA A 50 -4.39 -36.04 8.68
C ALA A 50 -3.35 -35.71 9.76
N ALA A 51 -2.35 -34.88 9.44
CA ALA A 51 -1.36 -34.43 10.41
C ALA A 51 -1.98 -33.58 11.53
N ILE A 52 -2.93 -32.70 11.20
CA ILE A 52 -3.66 -31.89 12.20
C ILE A 52 -4.39 -32.78 13.21
N LYS A 53 -5.02 -33.88 12.77
CA LYS A 53 -5.69 -34.83 13.70
C LYS A 53 -4.71 -35.48 14.69
N ILE A 54 -3.48 -35.76 14.24
CA ILE A 54 -2.43 -36.26 15.14
C ILE A 54 -2.00 -35.16 16.12
N ILE A 55 -1.83 -33.92 15.65
CA ILE A 55 -1.46 -32.76 16.49
C ILE A 55 -2.53 -32.50 17.56
N GLU A 56 -3.80 -32.49 17.17
CA GLU A 56 -4.95 -32.26 18.05
C GLU A 56 -4.97 -33.24 19.23
N THR A 57 -4.71 -34.53 18.94
CA THR A 57 -4.72 -35.62 19.94
C THR A 57 -3.38 -35.85 20.65
N SER A 58 -2.33 -35.13 20.25
CA SER A 58 -1.00 -35.27 20.84
C SER A 58 -0.96 -34.81 22.31
N THR A 59 -0.24 -35.56 23.13
CA THR A 59 0.11 -35.21 24.51
C THR A 59 1.44 -34.46 24.63
N GLU A 60 2.18 -34.33 23.53
CA GLU A 60 3.48 -33.66 23.50
C GLU A 60 3.31 -32.15 23.37
N GLN A 61 4.19 -31.40 24.05
CA GLN A 61 4.17 -29.94 24.02
C GLN A 61 4.89 -29.38 22.79
N ASP A 62 5.98 -30.02 22.37
CA ASP A 62 6.77 -29.59 21.21
C ASP A 62 6.51 -30.49 20.03
N ILE A 63 5.94 -29.95 18.96
CA ILE A 63 5.60 -30.72 17.76
C ILE A 63 6.27 -30.10 16.54
N THR A 64 6.94 -30.94 15.76
CA THR A 64 7.50 -30.57 14.46
C THR A 64 6.82 -31.36 13.35
N LEU A 65 6.16 -30.64 12.45
CA LEU A 65 5.55 -31.15 11.23
C LEU A 65 6.52 -30.96 10.06
N PHE A 66 7.10 -32.06 9.60
CA PHE A 66 8.02 -32.15 8.46
C PHE A 66 7.27 -32.46 7.16
N LEU A 67 7.47 -31.61 6.16
CA LEU A 67 6.88 -31.75 4.82
C LEU A 67 7.94 -32.25 3.82
N GLN A 68 7.67 -33.36 3.15
CA GLN A 68 8.53 -33.90 2.09
C GLN A 68 8.27 -33.17 0.76
N ASN A 69 9.20 -33.29 -0.19
CA ASN A 69 9.10 -32.61 -1.48
C ASN A 69 7.77 -32.90 -2.22
N GLY A 70 7.24 -31.85 -2.83
CA GLY A 70 6.09 -31.90 -3.74
C GLY A 70 5.00 -30.90 -3.43
N THR A 71 3.88 -31.05 -4.13
CA THR A 71 2.74 -30.12 -4.07
C THR A 71 1.59 -30.72 -3.28
N TYR A 72 1.13 -29.96 -2.28
CA TYR A 72 -0.02 -30.27 -1.45
C TYR A 72 -1.17 -29.35 -1.86
N HIS A 73 -2.20 -29.93 -2.47
CA HIS A 73 -3.39 -29.20 -2.91
C HIS A 73 -4.38 -29.05 -1.75
N LEU A 74 -4.78 -27.82 -1.46
CA LEU A 74 -5.78 -27.46 -0.45
C LEU A 74 -7.03 -26.92 -1.14
N GLU A 75 -8.11 -27.71 -1.11
CA GLU A 75 -9.42 -27.24 -1.56
C GLU A 75 -10.14 -26.40 -0.50
N LYS A 76 -9.69 -26.48 0.76
CA LYS A 76 -10.19 -25.71 1.89
C LYS A 76 -9.02 -25.25 2.77
N PRO A 77 -9.17 -24.12 3.49
CA PRO A 77 -8.13 -23.64 4.37
C PRO A 77 -7.84 -24.64 5.50
N LEU A 78 -6.58 -24.72 5.90
CA LEU A 78 -6.14 -25.44 7.09
C LEU A 78 -6.17 -24.49 8.29
N THR A 79 -7.07 -24.75 9.23
CA THR A 79 -7.25 -23.90 10.41
C THR A 79 -6.45 -24.43 11.61
N PHE A 80 -5.72 -23.52 12.26
CA PHE A 80 -5.05 -23.73 13.53
C PHE A 80 -5.74 -22.87 14.59
N SER A 81 -6.36 -23.51 15.57
CA SER A 81 -7.13 -22.87 16.64
C SER A 81 -6.58 -23.26 18.03
N PRO A 82 -6.98 -22.56 19.11
CA PRO A 82 -6.60 -22.92 20.46
C PRO A 82 -6.95 -24.36 20.80
N ASP A 83 -8.12 -24.86 20.39
CA ASP A 83 -8.52 -26.26 20.63
C ASP A 83 -7.54 -27.29 20.05
N ILE A 84 -6.87 -26.96 18.95
CA ILE A 84 -5.87 -27.83 18.31
C ILE A 84 -4.51 -27.71 19.03
N LEU A 85 -4.14 -26.49 19.41
CA LEU A 85 -2.80 -26.11 19.87
C LEU A 85 -2.69 -25.85 21.39
N THR A 86 -3.72 -26.18 22.17
CA THR A 86 -3.73 -25.91 23.62
C THR A 86 -2.47 -26.47 24.30
N GLY A 87 -1.64 -25.58 24.84
CA GLY A 87 -0.39 -25.93 25.53
C GLY A 87 0.74 -26.46 24.63
N LYS A 88 0.62 -26.30 23.30
CA LYS A 88 1.55 -26.85 22.31
C LYS A 88 2.29 -25.74 21.55
N ARG A 89 3.55 -26.00 21.22
CA ARG A 89 4.35 -25.25 20.25
C ARG A 89 4.44 -26.06 18.97
N LEU A 90 4.18 -25.42 17.84
CA LEU A 90 4.13 -26.11 16.54
C LEU A 90 5.11 -25.48 15.56
N GLN A 91 6.04 -26.28 15.06
CA GLN A 91 6.88 -25.92 13.93
C GLN A 91 6.44 -26.68 12.68
N ILE A 92 6.09 -25.97 11.61
CA ILE A 92 5.81 -26.52 10.29
C ILE A 92 6.99 -26.16 9.39
N THR A 93 7.68 -27.17 8.87
CA THR A 93 8.93 -26.95 8.13
C THR A 93 9.15 -28.03 7.07
N THR A 94 10.02 -27.74 6.12
CA THR A 94 10.49 -28.73 5.14
C THR A 94 11.29 -29.84 5.84
N SER A 95 11.15 -31.07 5.36
CA SER A 95 11.99 -32.19 5.79
C SER A 95 13.46 -31.92 5.47
N PRO A 96 14.41 -32.45 6.26
CA PRO A 96 15.82 -32.44 5.87
C PRO A 96 15.97 -33.12 4.49
N GLN A 97 16.62 -32.45 3.53
CA GLN A 97 16.77 -32.82 2.11
C GLN A 97 15.63 -32.39 1.17
N SER A 98 14.53 -31.86 1.69
CA SER A 98 13.52 -31.21 0.86
C SER A 98 13.97 -29.79 0.51
N ASP A 99 13.86 -29.43 -0.76
CA ASP A 99 14.16 -28.12 -1.33
C ASP A 99 12.93 -27.49 -2.01
N SER A 100 11.83 -28.22 -2.15
CA SER A 100 10.61 -27.77 -2.83
C SER A 100 9.35 -28.36 -2.18
N VAL A 101 8.76 -27.60 -1.24
CA VAL A 101 7.44 -27.90 -0.63
C VAL A 101 6.47 -26.80 -1.02
N ILE A 102 5.40 -27.16 -1.74
CA ILE A 102 4.43 -26.22 -2.27
C ILE A 102 3.05 -26.50 -1.67
N ILE A 103 2.45 -25.50 -1.04
CA ILE A 103 1.04 -25.51 -0.64
C ILE A 103 0.26 -24.70 -1.67
N SER A 104 -0.63 -25.37 -2.40
CA SER A 104 -1.40 -24.75 -3.48
C SER A 104 -2.90 -24.74 -3.20
N GLY A 105 -3.56 -23.61 -3.42
CA GLY A 105 -5.03 -23.51 -3.37
C GLY A 105 -5.73 -23.92 -4.68
N ASN A 106 -4.97 -24.48 -5.63
CA ASN A 106 -5.52 -25.03 -6.86
C ASN A 106 -6.04 -26.44 -6.66
N LYS A 107 -7.10 -26.75 -7.41
CA LYS A 107 -7.56 -28.11 -7.69
C LYS A 107 -7.16 -28.50 -9.11
N ARG A 108 -6.68 -29.73 -9.29
CA ARG A 108 -6.47 -30.33 -10.61
C ARG A 108 -7.79 -30.75 -11.22
N LEU A 109 -8.05 -30.33 -12.45
CA LEU A 109 -9.28 -30.65 -13.17
C LEU A 109 -9.03 -31.77 -14.16
N SER A 110 -9.86 -32.82 -14.09
CA SER A 110 -9.86 -33.92 -15.07
C SER A 110 -10.90 -33.63 -16.15
N LEU A 111 -10.49 -32.90 -17.19
CA LEU A 111 -11.38 -32.43 -18.25
C LEU A 111 -11.29 -33.29 -19.50
N GLN A 112 -12.44 -33.52 -20.14
CA GLN A 112 -12.53 -34.10 -21.47
C GLN A 112 -12.82 -32.98 -22.46
N TRP A 113 -11.80 -32.62 -23.24
CA TRP A 113 -11.86 -31.50 -24.17
C TRP A 113 -12.42 -31.94 -25.53
N GLU A 114 -13.40 -31.19 -26.01
CA GLU A 114 -13.96 -31.33 -27.34
C GLU A 114 -13.68 -30.08 -28.18
N LYS A 115 -13.41 -30.28 -29.47
CA LYS A 115 -13.18 -29.17 -30.37
C LYS A 115 -14.49 -28.45 -30.67
N GLY A 116 -14.60 -27.21 -30.23
CA GLY A 116 -15.73 -26.33 -30.47
C GLY A 116 -15.62 -25.57 -31.80
N LYS A 117 -16.43 -24.51 -31.93
CA LYS A 117 -16.44 -23.63 -33.11
C LYS A 117 -15.41 -22.50 -32.98
N HIS A 118 -15.01 -21.92 -34.11
CA HIS A 118 -14.16 -20.72 -34.17
C HIS A 118 -12.81 -20.84 -33.42
N GLY A 119 -12.23 -22.04 -33.38
CA GLY A 119 -10.93 -22.28 -32.72
C GLY A 119 -11.01 -22.57 -31.22
N LEU A 120 -12.21 -22.52 -30.63
CA LEU A 120 -12.42 -22.81 -29.22
C LEU A 120 -12.44 -24.31 -28.93
N TRP A 121 -12.13 -24.66 -27.70
CA TRP A 121 -12.32 -25.96 -27.10
C TRP A 121 -13.26 -25.85 -25.91
N GLU A 122 -14.01 -26.92 -25.66
CA GLU A 122 -15.07 -26.97 -24.66
C GLU A 122 -14.89 -28.20 -23.77
N ALA A 123 -15.13 -28.07 -22.48
CA ALA A 123 -15.15 -29.18 -21.53
C ALA A 123 -16.25 -29.00 -20.48
N GLN A 124 -16.89 -30.10 -20.08
CA GLN A 124 -17.88 -30.09 -18.99
C GLN A 124 -17.17 -30.02 -17.63
N THR A 125 -17.66 -29.18 -16.73
CA THR A 125 -17.14 -29.07 -15.37
C THR A 125 -18.19 -28.50 -14.40
N GLU A 126 -18.33 -29.16 -13.26
CA GLU A 126 -19.15 -28.69 -12.13
C GLU A 126 -18.37 -27.70 -11.25
N ASP A 127 -17.04 -27.63 -11.40
CA ASP A 127 -16.20 -26.73 -10.63
C ASP A 127 -16.43 -25.26 -11.02
N SER A 128 -16.47 -24.39 -10.00
CA SER A 128 -16.54 -22.93 -10.17
C SER A 128 -15.27 -22.29 -9.64
N PHE A 129 -14.62 -21.49 -10.47
CA PHE A 129 -13.36 -20.81 -10.19
C PHE A 129 -13.29 -19.51 -11.01
N ASP A 130 -12.34 -18.65 -10.66
CA ASP A 130 -12.12 -17.35 -11.30
C ASP A 130 -10.69 -17.18 -11.86
N GLN A 131 -9.83 -18.18 -11.66
CA GLN A 131 -8.50 -18.27 -12.25
C GLN A 131 -8.24 -19.70 -12.73
N LEU A 132 -7.50 -19.81 -13.84
CA LEU A 132 -7.23 -21.05 -14.55
C LEU A 132 -5.75 -21.08 -14.96
N TRP A 133 -5.10 -22.22 -14.77
CA TRP A 133 -3.76 -22.50 -15.25
C TRP A 133 -3.81 -23.66 -16.23
N ILE A 134 -3.07 -23.52 -17.33
CA ILE A 134 -2.85 -24.58 -18.32
C ILE A 134 -1.34 -24.82 -18.42
N ASN A 135 -0.91 -26.05 -18.14
CA ASN A 135 0.50 -26.43 -18.05
C ASN A 135 1.30 -25.51 -17.11
N GLY A 136 0.75 -25.21 -15.94
CA GLY A 136 1.37 -24.37 -14.91
C GLY A 136 1.44 -22.87 -15.21
N SER A 137 0.88 -22.40 -16.34
CA SER A 137 0.87 -20.98 -16.69
C SER A 137 -0.54 -20.40 -16.57
N PRO A 138 -0.72 -19.19 -15.99
CA PRO A 138 -2.04 -18.58 -15.83
C PRO A 138 -2.69 -18.26 -17.18
N ARG A 139 -4.02 -18.29 -17.23
CA ARG A 139 -4.84 -17.97 -18.41
C ARG A 139 -5.78 -16.81 -18.12
N ILE A 140 -6.04 -16.03 -19.17
CA ILE A 140 -6.74 -14.76 -19.08
C ILE A 140 -8.24 -15.02 -19.14
N LEU A 141 -9.01 -14.50 -18.18
CA LEU A 141 -10.46 -14.45 -18.35
C LEU A 141 -10.81 -13.61 -19.58
N ALA A 142 -11.70 -14.11 -20.42
CA ALA A 142 -12.18 -13.41 -21.62
C ALA A 142 -12.52 -11.95 -21.31
N ARG A 143 -11.81 -11.01 -21.94
CA ARG A 143 -11.87 -9.59 -21.55
C ARG A 143 -11.83 -8.64 -22.72
N TYR A 144 -12.35 -7.44 -22.49
CA TYR A 144 -12.19 -6.32 -23.41
C TYR A 144 -11.63 -5.07 -22.70
N PRO A 145 -10.59 -4.43 -23.25
CA PRO A 145 -9.81 -4.89 -24.41
C PRO A 145 -8.97 -6.12 -24.06
N ASN A 146 -8.51 -6.81 -25.10
CA ASN A 146 -7.60 -7.95 -24.97
C ASN A 146 -6.33 -7.52 -24.22
N TYR A 147 -5.78 -8.47 -23.46
CA TYR A 147 -4.62 -8.25 -22.60
C TYR A 147 -3.43 -7.67 -23.38
N ARG A 148 -2.85 -6.59 -22.85
CA ARG A 148 -1.63 -5.95 -23.33
C ARG A 148 -0.69 -5.71 -22.16
N LYS A 149 0.38 -6.49 -22.11
CA LYS A 149 1.43 -6.37 -21.09
C LYS A 149 1.97 -4.94 -21.01
N ASP A 150 2.42 -4.54 -19.82
CA ASP A 150 3.12 -3.26 -19.55
C ASP A 150 2.25 -2.02 -19.85
N THR A 151 0.93 -2.18 -19.75
CA THR A 151 -0.03 -1.08 -19.77
C THR A 151 -0.86 -1.10 -18.49
N LEU A 152 -1.45 0.03 -18.10
CA LEU A 152 -2.32 0.11 -16.93
C LEU A 152 -3.46 -0.92 -17.03
N PHE A 153 -3.69 -1.69 -15.96
CA PHE A 153 -4.57 -2.87 -15.92
C PHE A 153 -4.30 -3.95 -16.99
N ASN A 154 -3.11 -3.93 -17.59
CA ASN A 154 -2.78 -4.71 -18.77
C ASN A 154 -3.80 -4.54 -19.91
N GLY A 155 -4.34 -3.33 -20.05
CA GLY A 155 -5.25 -2.96 -21.13
C GLY A 155 -6.52 -2.30 -20.62
N THR A 156 -6.71 -1.04 -20.99
CA THR A 156 -7.95 -0.29 -20.76
C THR A 156 -8.51 0.25 -22.07
N ALA A 157 -9.82 0.49 -22.11
CA ALA A 157 -10.50 1.10 -23.24
C ALA A 157 -11.68 1.97 -22.81
N GLU A 158 -11.77 3.17 -23.40
CA GLU A 158 -12.92 4.06 -23.23
C GLU A 158 -14.21 3.40 -23.73
N ASP A 159 -14.20 2.66 -24.84
CA ASP A 159 -15.41 2.02 -25.37
C ASP A 159 -15.83 0.74 -24.63
N ALA A 160 -15.13 0.33 -23.56
CA ALA A 160 -15.42 -0.91 -22.81
C ALA A 160 -16.85 -0.98 -22.24
N LEU A 161 -17.46 0.18 -21.95
CA LEU A 161 -18.84 0.31 -21.47
C LEU A 161 -19.73 1.08 -22.46
N SER A 162 -19.35 1.14 -23.73
CA SER A 162 -20.16 1.80 -24.77
C SER A 162 -21.47 1.03 -25.04
N PRO A 163 -22.58 1.72 -25.33
CA PRO A 163 -23.83 1.08 -25.76
C PRO A 163 -23.64 0.12 -26.94
N GLU A 164 -22.80 0.49 -27.91
CA GLU A 164 -22.48 -0.30 -29.10
C GLU A 164 -21.86 -1.65 -28.75
N ARG A 165 -21.03 -1.68 -27.70
CA ARG A 165 -20.40 -2.89 -27.21
C ARG A 165 -21.36 -3.72 -26.37
N ILE A 166 -22.02 -3.12 -25.37
CA ILE A 166 -22.98 -3.80 -24.47
C ILE A 166 -24.12 -4.46 -25.27
N LYS A 167 -24.53 -3.87 -26.38
CA LYS A 167 -25.54 -4.43 -27.29
C LYS A 167 -25.16 -5.81 -27.84
N LYS A 168 -23.87 -6.12 -27.99
CA LYS A 168 -23.36 -7.40 -28.51
C LYS A 168 -23.52 -8.54 -27.49
N TRP A 169 -23.50 -8.23 -26.20
CA TRP A 169 -23.50 -9.24 -25.14
C TRP A 169 -24.91 -9.77 -24.89
N LYS A 170 -25.10 -11.08 -24.92
CA LYS A 170 -26.44 -11.68 -24.71
C LYS A 170 -26.79 -11.78 -23.23
N LYS A 171 -25.85 -12.30 -22.43
CA LYS A 171 -26.02 -12.58 -20.98
C LYS A 171 -24.72 -12.21 -20.24
N PRO A 172 -24.46 -10.92 -19.98
CA PRO A 172 -23.23 -10.48 -19.34
C PRO A 172 -23.21 -10.70 -17.82
N GLU A 173 -24.28 -11.26 -17.23
CA GLU A 173 -24.37 -11.49 -15.79
C GLU A 173 -23.27 -12.44 -15.31
N GLY A 174 -22.59 -12.06 -14.22
CA GLY A 174 -21.38 -12.74 -13.73
C GLY A 174 -20.08 -12.17 -14.29
N GLY A 175 -20.15 -11.29 -15.29
CA GLY A 175 -19.00 -10.50 -15.75
C GLY A 175 -18.58 -9.45 -14.72
N TYR A 176 -17.38 -8.91 -14.90
CA TYR A 176 -16.83 -7.88 -14.01
C TYR A 176 -16.51 -6.60 -14.79
N ILE A 177 -16.70 -5.46 -14.14
CA ILE A 177 -16.16 -4.17 -14.56
C ILE A 177 -15.01 -3.83 -13.63
N HIS A 178 -13.87 -3.51 -14.23
CA HIS A 178 -12.69 -3.04 -13.52
C HIS A 178 -12.41 -1.60 -13.95
N SER A 179 -12.27 -0.70 -12.99
CA SER A 179 -12.07 0.71 -13.24
C SER A 179 -10.97 1.24 -12.34
N MET A 180 -10.19 2.17 -12.85
CA MET A 180 -9.39 3.02 -11.98
C MET A 180 -10.34 3.95 -11.21
N HIS A 181 -9.97 4.35 -10.00
CA HIS A 181 -10.62 5.47 -9.32
C HIS A 181 -10.48 6.75 -10.17
N ALA A 182 -11.46 7.65 -10.16
CA ALA A 182 -11.45 8.88 -10.96
C ALA A 182 -10.24 9.79 -10.66
N GLY A 183 -9.78 9.80 -9.41
CA GLY A 183 -8.53 10.44 -8.98
C GLY A 183 -7.28 9.58 -9.11
N MET A 184 -7.40 8.37 -9.66
CA MET A 184 -6.33 7.36 -9.76
C MET A 184 -5.67 7.00 -8.42
N TRP A 185 -6.47 6.85 -7.37
CA TRP A 185 -6.00 6.49 -6.02
C TRP A 185 -6.01 4.97 -5.74
N GLY A 186 -6.51 4.18 -6.68
CA GLY A 186 -6.75 2.74 -6.50
C GLY A 186 -7.69 2.20 -7.56
N SER A 187 -7.95 0.89 -7.53
CA SER A 187 -8.92 0.24 -8.42
C SER A 187 -10.30 0.10 -7.75
N GLN A 188 -11.36 0.14 -8.55
CA GLN A 188 -12.73 -0.15 -8.16
C GLN A 188 -13.27 -1.28 -9.04
N HIS A 189 -13.94 -2.25 -8.41
CA HIS A 189 -14.39 -3.48 -9.06
C HIS A 189 -15.90 -3.67 -8.87
N TYR A 190 -16.58 -4.08 -9.93
CA TYR A 190 -18.04 -4.24 -9.94
C TYR A 190 -18.44 -5.58 -10.56
N LEU A 191 -19.41 -6.25 -9.97
CA LEU A 191 -20.07 -7.43 -10.53
C LEU A 191 -21.25 -6.99 -11.39
N ILE A 192 -21.29 -7.48 -12.63
CA ILE A 192 -22.43 -7.29 -13.54
C ILE A 192 -23.55 -8.25 -13.13
N THR A 193 -24.69 -7.70 -12.74
CA THR A 193 -25.87 -8.45 -12.28
C THR A 193 -26.97 -8.53 -13.35
N GLY A 194 -26.86 -7.73 -14.41
CA GLY A 194 -27.86 -7.68 -15.48
C GLY A 194 -27.50 -6.72 -16.59
N LYS A 195 -28.37 -6.64 -17.60
CA LYS A 195 -28.40 -5.54 -18.55
C LYS A 195 -29.83 -5.13 -18.90
N VAL A 196 -30.02 -3.84 -19.18
CA VAL A 196 -31.26 -3.28 -19.73
C VAL A 196 -30.92 -2.59 -21.04
N LYS A 197 -31.42 -3.14 -22.15
CA LYS A 197 -31.07 -2.72 -23.52
C LYS A 197 -29.55 -2.74 -23.76
N ASP A 198 -28.92 -1.56 -23.73
CA ASP A 198 -27.53 -1.25 -24.02
C ASP A 198 -26.80 -0.65 -22.80
N SER A 199 -27.38 -0.80 -21.61
CA SER A 199 -26.79 -0.39 -20.32
C SER A 199 -26.69 -1.58 -19.37
N LEU A 200 -25.64 -1.64 -18.57
CA LEU A 200 -25.43 -2.68 -17.56
C LEU A 200 -26.11 -2.32 -16.24
N ILE A 201 -26.50 -3.36 -15.50
CA ILE A 201 -26.79 -3.28 -14.07
C ILE A 201 -25.62 -3.95 -13.34
N TYR A 202 -25.07 -3.29 -12.33
CA TYR A 202 -23.92 -3.78 -11.59
C TYR A 202 -23.92 -3.29 -10.15
N GLU A 203 -23.17 -3.98 -9.30
CA GLU A 203 -22.93 -3.64 -7.89
C GLU A 203 -21.43 -3.73 -7.58
N GLY A 204 -20.93 -2.91 -6.65
CA GLY A 204 -19.51 -2.90 -6.30
C GLY A 204 -18.96 -1.51 -6.08
N GLY A 205 -17.64 -1.39 -6.24
CA GLY A 205 -16.88 -0.16 -6.02
C GLY A 205 -16.54 0.12 -4.56
N TYR A 206 -16.79 -0.83 -3.66
CA TYR A 206 -16.58 -0.74 -2.21
C TYR A 206 -15.18 -1.15 -1.75
N GLN A 207 -14.27 -1.48 -2.68
CA GLN A 207 -12.90 -1.92 -2.35
C GLN A 207 -12.02 -0.76 -1.83
N VAL A 208 -12.46 0.48 -2.05
CA VAL A 208 -11.82 1.70 -1.55
C VAL A 208 -12.76 2.39 -0.56
N SER A 209 -12.21 3.03 0.47
CA SER A 209 -13.00 3.74 1.49
C SER A 209 -13.56 5.08 1.00
N ARG A 210 -13.13 5.54 -0.18
CA ARG A 210 -13.64 6.75 -0.85
C ARG A 210 -13.95 6.45 -2.32
N PRO A 211 -15.10 5.85 -2.63
CA PRO A 211 -15.45 5.48 -4.00
C PRO A 211 -15.71 6.70 -4.89
N SER A 212 -15.38 6.56 -6.17
CA SER A 212 -15.73 7.53 -7.21
C SER A 212 -16.60 6.91 -8.31
N LYS A 213 -16.96 7.72 -9.31
CA LYS A 213 -17.56 7.24 -10.56
C LYS A 213 -16.53 6.40 -11.32
N ILE A 214 -17.02 5.41 -12.07
CA ILE A 214 -16.20 4.65 -13.03
C ILE A 214 -15.44 5.62 -13.93
N HIS A 215 -14.13 5.40 -14.05
CA HIS A 215 -13.24 6.27 -14.80
C HIS A 215 -13.59 6.25 -16.30
N PRO A 216 -13.60 7.41 -16.99
CA PRO A 216 -14.06 7.56 -18.37
C PRO A 216 -13.27 6.75 -19.42
N SER A 217 -11.98 6.48 -19.22
CA SER A 217 -11.14 5.72 -20.18
C SER A 217 -10.35 4.55 -19.57
N LEU A 218 -9.85 4.70 -18.34
CA LEU A 218 -9.09 3.68 -17.60
C LEU A 218 -9.97 2.59 -16.97
N ARG A 219 -10.60 1.78 -17.82
CA ARG A 219 -11.48 0.68 -17.44
C ARG A 219 -11.40 -0.48 -18.42
N TYR A 220 -11.82 -1.66 -17.97
CA TYR A 220 -12.00 -2.84 -18.81
C TYR A 220 -13.13 -3.72 -18.25
N VAL A 221 -13.58 -4.68 -19.05
CA VAL A 221 -14.56 -5.69 -18.63
C VAL A 221 -13.99 -7.08 -18.85
N GLU A 222 -14.38 -8.05 -18.02
CA GLU A 222 -13.95 -9.45 -18.16
C GLU A 222 -15.08 -10.42 -17.79
N ASN A 223 -14.85 -11.69 -18.09
CA ASN A 223 -15.79 -12.80 -17.89
C ASN A 223 -17.10 -12.62 -18.67
N ILE A 224 -16.99 -12.22 -19.94
CA ILE A 224 -18.12 -12.09 -20.88
C ILE A 224 -17.89 -13.01 -22.06
N ARG A 225 -18.84 -13.92 -22.34
CA ARG A 225 -18.70 -14.95 -23.38
C ARG A 225 -18.37 -14.38 -24.76
N GLU A 226 -18.98 -13.26 -25.12
CA GLU A 226 -18.79 -12.63 -26.43
C GLU A 226 -17.45 -11.90 -26.59
N GLU A 227 -16.70 -11.68 -25.50
CA GLU A 227 -15.34 -11.11 -25.52
C GLU A 227 -14.26 -12.22 -25.45
N LEU A 228 -14.65 -13.52 -25.55
CA LEU A 228 -13.71 -14.64 -25.71
C LEU A 228 -13.26 -14.70 -27.17
N ASP A 229 -12.19 -14.00 -27.52
CA ASP A 229 -11.77 -13.82 -28.91
C ASP A 229 -10.26 -13.91 -29.19
N SER A 230 -9.43 -14.03 -28.14
CA SER A 230 -7.97 -14.11 -28.26
C SER A 230 -7.40 -15.43 -27.74
N PRO A 231 -6.32 -15.97 -28.34
CA PRO A 231 -5.57 -17.09 -27.78
C PRO A 231 -5.15 -16.85 -26.32
N GLY A 232 -5.27 -17.88 -25.49
CA GLY A 232 -5.00 -17.86 -24.06
C GLY A 232 -6.19 -17.42 -23.20
N GLU A 233 -7.30 -16.99 -23.80
CA GLU A 233 -8.49 -16.60 -23.07
C GLU A 233 -9.42 -17.78 -22.74
N TRP A 234 -10.15 -17.68 -21.64
CA TRP A 234 -11.16 -18.67 -21.24
C TRP A 234 -12.43 -18.02 -20.69
N PHE A 235 -13.53 -18.78 -20.70
CA PHE A 235 -14.81 -18.40 -20.12
C PHE A 235 -15.52 -19.62 -19.54
N LEU A 236 -16.04 -19.52 -18.32
CA LEU A 236 -16.83 -20.57 -17.68
C LEU A 236 -18.33 -20.20 -17.68
N ASP A 237 -19.12 -20.91 -18.50
CA ASP A 237 -20.58 -20.80 -18.46
C ASP A 237 -21.12 -21.58 -17.26
N LYS A 238 -21.12 -20.96 -16.08
CA LYS A 238 -21.54 -21.58 -14.81
C LYS A 238 -22.98 -22.13 -14.85
N LYS A 239 -23.84 -21.63 -15.74
CA LYS A 239 -25.23 -22.11 -15.87
C LYS A 239 -25.33 -23.37 -16.72
N LYS A 240 -24.40 -23.56 -17.67
CA LYS A 240 -24.33 -24.75 -18.52
C LYS A 240 -23.27 -25.75 -18.08
N HIS A 241 -22.45 -25.41 -17.09
CA HIS A 241 -21.32 -26.22 -16.62
C HIS A 241 -20.30 -26.49 -17.74
N VAL A 242 -20.05 -25.49 -18.59
CA VAL A 242 -19.10 -25.61 -19.71
C VAL A 242 -17.97 -24.59 -19.59
N LEU A 243 -16.74 -25.09 -19.56
CA LEU A 243 -15.52 -24.30 -19.72
C LEU A 243 -15.20 -24.18 -21.21
N TYR A 244 -15.11 -22.95 -21.70
CA TYR A 244 -14.63 -22.61 -23.04
C TYR A 244 -13.21 -22.07 -22.93
N TYR A 245 -12.34 -22.52 -23.83
CA TYR A 245 -10.95 -22.07 -23.88
C TYR A 245 -10.51 -21.83 -25.31
N TYR A 246 -9.77 -20.75 -25.54
CA TYR A 246 -9.06 -20.48 -26.78
C TYR A 246 -7.59 -20.86 -26.59
N PRO A 247 -7.11 -21.99 -27.14
CA PRO A 247 -5.75 -22.43 -26.90
C PRO A 247 -4.68 -21.49 -27.44
N LEU A 248 -3.57 -21.38 -26.72
CA LEU A 248 -2.36 -20.76 -27.25
C LEU A 248 -1.77 -21.63 -28.38
N PRO A 249 -1.07 -21.02 -29.36
CA PRO A 249 -0.36 -21.77 -30.37
C PRO A 249 0.59 -22.81 -29.74
N GLY A 250 0.44 -24.08 -30.13
CA GLY A 250 1.27 -25.20 -29.66
C GLY A 250 0.65 -26.04 -28.52
N GLU A 251 -0.46 -25.61 -27.92
CA GLU A 251 -1.14 -26.42 -26.90
C GLU A 251 -1.91 -27.59 -27.51
N THR A 252 -1.70 -28.78 -26.95
CA THR A 252 -2.42 -30.00 -27.33
C THR A 252 -3.45 -30.34 -26.25
N MET A 253 -4.71 -29.96 -26.48
CA MET A 253 -5.75 -29.99 -25.44
C MET A 253 -6.00 -31.34 -24.78
N ASN A 254 -5.72 -32.45 -25.44
CA ASN A 254 -5.90 -33.78 -24.86
C ASN A 254 -4.80 -34.18 -23.86
N THR A 255 -3.73 -33.39 -23.74
CA THR A 255 -2.59 -33.68 -22.88
C THR A 255 -2.23 -32.52 -21.95
N VAL A 256 -3.03 -31.44 -21.94
CA VAL A 256 -2.75 -30.31 -21.06
C VAL A 256 -3.11 -30.63 -19.62
N GLU A 257 -2.29 -30.15 -18.70
CA GLU A 257 -2.64 -30.12 -17.28
C GLU A 257 -3.48 -28.89 -17.00
N VAL A 258 -4.61 -29.08 -16.32
CA VAL A 258 -5.54 -28.00 -16.01
C VAL A 258 -5.68 -27.89 -14.50
N GLU A 259 -5.43 -26.69 -13.98
CA GLU A 259 -5.58 -26.37 -12.57
C GLU A 259 -6.41 -25.09 -12.40
N ALA A 260 -7.18 -25.02 -11.32
CA ALA A 260 -8.00 -23.85 -11.05
C ALA A 260 -8.09 -23.53 -9.55
N SER A 261 -8.16 -22.25 -9.21
CA SER A 261 -8.16 -21.79 -7.82
C SER A 261 -9.52 -22.00 -7.16
N VAL A 262 -9.52 -22.66 -6.00
CA VAL A 262 -10.76 -23.04 -5.28
C VAL A 262 -10.87 -22.47 -3.88
N THR A 263 -9.82 -21.84 -3.34
CA THR A 263 -9.85 -21.23 -2.01
C THR A 263 -9.07 -19.91 -1.95
N PRO A 264 -9.53 -18.90 -1.19
CA PRO A 264 -8.80 -17.65 -0.98
C PRO A 264 -7.73 -17.75 0.12
N HIS A 265 -7.81 -18.76 1.00
CA HIS A 265 -6.90 -18.92 2.14
C HIS A 265 -6.29 -20.32 2.16
N LEU A 266 -5.01 -20.41 2.50
CA LEU A 266 -4.30 -21.67 2.67
C LEU A 266 -4.21 -22.02 4.14
N PHE A 267 -3.54 -21.20 4.95
CA PHE A 267 -3.44 -21.40 6.40
C PHE A 267 -4.17 -20.28 7.15
N VAL A 268 -4.98 -20.67 8.14
CA VAL A 268 -5.70 -19.74 9.02
C VAL A 268 -5.33 -20.05 10.47
N ILE A 269 -4.47 -19.22 11.04
CA ILE A 269 -4.05 -19.27 12.43
C ILE A 269 -4.95 -18.29 13.20
N ARG A 270 -5.95 -18.83 13.90
CA ARG A 270 -7.00 -18.01 14.51
C ARG A 270 -7.22 -18.38 15.97
N GLY A 271 -6.85 -17.49 16.86
CA GLY A 271 -7.25 -17.51 18.27
C GLY A 271 -8.54 -16.73 18.53
N THR A 272 -8.83 -16.55 19.81
CA THR A 272 -9.86 -15.62 20.30
C THR A 272 -9.20 -14.51 21.12
N GLU A 273 -9.94 -13.45 21.43
CA GLU A 273 -9.45 -12.34 22.27
C GLU A 273 -8.90 -12.82 23.62
N ASN A 274 -9.53 -13.84 24.22
CA ASN A 274 -9.13 -14.38 25.53
C ASN A 274 -8.15 -15.55 25.43
N GLU A 275 -8.06 -16.19 24.27
CA GLU A 275 -7.23 -17.37 24.02
C GLU A 275 -6.54 -17.23 22.65
N PRO A 276 -5.47 -16.41 22.55
CA PRO A 276 -4.76 -16.28 21.29
C PRO A 276 -3.97 -17.56 20.99
N VAL A 277 -3.78 -17.84 19.70
CA VAL A 277 -2.87 -18.91 19.27
C VAL A 277 -1.43 -18.44 19.47
N ARG A 278 -0.61 -19.29 20.09
CA ARG A 278 0.78 -18.97 20.42
C ARG A 278 1.78 -19.91 19.76
N ASP A 279 2.99 -19.41 19.56
CA ASP A 279 4.18 -20.22 19.32
C ASP A 279 4.08 -21.19 18.11
N ILE A 280 3.38 -20.77 17.04
CA ILE A 280 3.43 -21.45 15.74
C ILE A 280 4.52 -20.85 14.86
N SER A 281 5.35 -21.67 14.25
CA SER A 281 6.39 -21.25 13.30
C SER A 281 6.24 -21.99 11.98
N ILE A 282 6.18 -21.26 10.88
CA ILE A 282 6.11 -21.78 9.51
C ILE A 282 7.42 -21.43 8.82
N ASN A 283 8.11 -22.42 8.23
CA ASN A 283 9.42 -22.20 7.62
C ASN A 283 9.63 -22.90 6.28
N GLY A 284 10.19 -22.18 5.30
CA GLY A 284 10.74 -22.77 4.07
C GLY A 284 9.68 -23.26 3.06
N ILE A 285 8.44 -22.78 3.15
CA ILE A 285 7.32 -23.27 2.35
C ILE A 285 6.96 -22.28 1.25
N THR A 286 6.63 -22.78 0.06
CA THR A 286 6.02 -21.98 -1.01
C THR A 286 4.49 -22.05 -0.92
N PHE A 287 3.83 -20.90 -0.81
CA PHE A 287 2.38 -20.74 -0.86
C PHE A 287 1.99 -20.18 -2.23
N THR A 288 1.02 -20.80 -2.91
CA THR A 288 0.65 -20.40 -4.28
C THR A 288 -0.81 -20.66 -4.63
N HIS A 289 -1.30 -19.95 -5.64
CA HIS A 289 -2.60 -20.15 -6.29
C HIS A 289 -3.81 -20.05 -5.34
N THR A 290 -4.21 -18.83 -4.97
CA THR A 290 -5.46 -18.58 -4.23
C THR A 290 -6.45 -17.79 -5.08
N GLN A 291 -7.75 -17.89 -4.79
CA GLN A 291 -8.81 -17.13 -5.46
C GLN A 291 -8.63 -15.60 -5.29
N ARG A 292 -9.18 -14.83 -6.24
CA ARG A 292 -9.20 -13.37 -6.11
C ARG A 292 -10.23 -12.94 -5.09
N THR A 293 -9.90 -11.88 -4.34
CA THR A 293 -10.71 -11.44 -3.19
C THR A 293 -11.45 -10.12 -3.46
N VAL A 294 -11.35 -9.56 -4.67
CA VAL A 294 -11.84 -8.21 -5.00
C VAL A 294 -13.34 -8.01 -4.88
N MET A 295 -14.12 -9.09 -4.85
CA MET A 295 -15.58 -9.04 -4.62
C MET A 295 -15.98 -9.60 -3.24
N GLU A 296 -15.03 -10.01 -2.40
CA GLU A 296 -15.31 -10.36 -1.01
C GLU A 296 -15.74 -9.12 -0.20
N PRO A 297 -16.27 -9.28 1.02
CA PRO A 297 -16.60 -8.14 1.86
C PRO A 297 -15.36 -7.32 2.24
N TYR A 298 -15.38 -6.02 1.93
CA TYR A 298 -14.36 -5.07 2.37
C TYR A 298 -14.83 -4.29 3.60
N GLU A 299 -13.89 -4.03 4.49
CA GLU A 299 -14.04 -3.19 5.66
C GLU A 299 -13.50 -1.79 5.36
N MET A 300 -14.31 -0.77 5.68
CA MET A 300 -13.83 0.61 5.80
C MET A 300 -13.26 0.76 7.21
N LEU A 301 -11.95 0.98 7.30
CA LEU A 301 -11.24 0.99 8.58
C LEU A 301 -11.36 2.33 9.29
N MET A 302 -10.72 3.39 8.79
CA MET A 302 -10.80 4.73 9.38
C MET A 302 -11.15 5.74 8.29
N ARG A 303 -10.46 6.88 8.24
CA ARG A 303 -10.67 7.91 7.21
C ARG A 303 -9.58 7.94 6.15
N SER A 304 -8.66 6.97 6.09
CA SER A 304 -7.84 6.77 4.89
C SER A 304 -8.71 6.41 3.69
N ASP A 305 -8.12 6.51 2.49
CA ASP A 305 -8.80 6.08 1.28
C ASP A 305 -8.77 4.55 1.12
N TRP A 306 -8.10 3.83 2.04
CA TRP A 306 -7.89 2.39 2.02
C TRP A 306 -9.10 1.61 2.51
N GLY A 307 -9.60 0.68 1.69
CA GLY A 307 -10.50 -0.39 2.14
C GLY A 307 -9.72 -1.70 2.29
N ILE A 308 -10.15 -2.60 3.18
CA ILE A 308 -9.44 -3.86 3.37
C ILE A 308 -10.35 -5.08 3.26
N TYR A 309 -9.91 -6.09 2.51
CA TYR A 309 -10.36 -7.46 2.71
C TYR A 309 -9.57 -8.07 3.86
N ARG A 310 -10.24 -8.36 4.98
CA ARG A 310 -9.61 -8.95 6.18
C ARG A 310 -9.36 -10.45 6.01
N GLY A 311 -8.44 -10.78 5.13
CA GLY A 311 -8.01 -12.14 4.82
C GLY A 311 -6.79 -12.17 3.91
N ALA A 312 -6.11 -13.32 3.87
CA ALA A 312 -4.90 -13.54 3.07
C ALA A 312 -4.64 -15.04 2.82
N ALA A 313 -3.66 -15.37 1.99
CA ALA A 313 -3.20 -16.76 1.81
C ALA A 313 -2.77 -17.39 3.15
N VAL A 314 -2.08 -16.61 4.01
CA VAL A 314 -1.81 -16.98 5.40
C VAL A 314 -2.33 -15.87 6.33
N LEU A 315 -3.34 -16.22 7.14
CA LEU A 315 -3.96 -15.31 8.10
C LEU A 315 -3.53 -15.65 9.52
N PHE A 316 -3.03 -14.66 10.25
CA PHE A 316 -2.85 -14.65 11.70
C PHE A 316 -3.90 -13.72 12.31
N GLU A 317 -4.72 -14.23 13.21
CA GLU A 317 -5.74 -13.45 13.90
C GLU A 317 -5.82 -13.86 15.37
N ASN A 318 -5.69 -12.89 16.29
CA ASN A 318 -5.60 -13.19 17.72
C ASN A 318 -4.44 -14.15 18.01
N THR A 319 -3.23 -13.69 17.75
CA THR A 319 -1.98 -14.45 17.78
C THR A 319 -0.92 -13.79 18.64
N GLU A 320 0.00 -14.62 19.15
CA GLU A 320 1.14 -14.14 19.93
C GLU A 320 2.39 -15.00 19.68
N ASN A 321 3.51 -14.34 19.37
CA ASN A 321 4.80 -14.97 19.08
C ASN A 321 4.74 -16.02 17.94
N CYS A 322 3.90 -15.76 16.94
CA CYS A 322 3.76 -16.58 15.74
C CYS A 322 4.73 -16.11 14.64
N ARG A 323 5.23 -17.03 13.83
CA ARG A 323 6.35 -16.74 12.90
C ARG A 323 6.11 -17.32 11.52
N ILE A 324 6.42 -16.54 10.49
CA ILE A 324 6.52 -17.00 9.11
C ILE A 324 7.86 -16.59 8.50
N ASN A 325 8.67 -17.60 8.21
CA ASN A 325 10.10 -17.41 7.98
C ASN A 325 10.55 -18.12 6.70
N ASN A 326 11.37 -17.46 5.88
CA ASN A 326 12.00 -18.08 4.71
C ASN A 326 11.01 -18.72 3.72
N CYS A 327 9.77 -18.23 3.65
CA CYS A 327 8.75 -18.73 2.75
C CYS A 327 8.76 -17.98 1.41
N GLU A 328 8.11 -18.56 0.41
CA GLU A 328 7.81 -17.90 -0.87
C GLU A 328 6.29 -17.78 -1.00
N PHE A 329 5.81 -16.63 -1.46
CA PHE A 329 4.42 -16.40 -1.82
C PHE A 329 4.38 -15.96 -3.28
N LYS A 330 3.69 -16.71 -4.13
CA LYS A 330 3.54 -16.38 -5.54
C LYS A 330 2.16 -16.68 -6.08
N GLU A 331 1.73 -15.95 -7.11
CA GLU A 331 0.45 -16.20 -7.79
C GLU A 331 -0.72 -16.25 -6.79
N ILE A 332 -0.74 -15.30 -5.84
CA ILE A 332 -1.77 -15.18 -4.80
C ILE A 332 -2.87 -14.27 -5.33
N GLY A 333 -4.14 -14.67 -5.26
CA GLY A 333 -5.24 -13.88 -5.82
C GLY A 333 -5.63 -12.62 -5.02
N GLY A 334 -5.20 -12.54 -3.76
CA GLY A 334 -5.46 -11.43 -2.83
C GLY A 334 -4.23 -11.07 -2.02
N ASN A 335 -4.38 -10.85 -0.71
CA ASN A 335 -3.26 -10.57 0.19
C ASN A 335 -2.43 -11.83 0.50
N ALA A 336 -1.12 -11.70 0.71
CA ALA A 336 -0.25 -12.86 1.01
C ALA A 336 -0.22 -13.22 2.50
N VAL A 337 0.11 -12.26 3.37
CA VAL A 337 0.14 -12.43 4.84
C VAL A 337 -0.69 -11.36 5.51
N PHE A 338 -1.48 -11.74 6.53
CA PHE A 338 -2.29 -10.79 7.30
C PHE A 338 -2.14 -11.03 8.79
N LEU A 339 -1.75 -9.99 9.55
CA LEU A 339 -1.76 -9.93 11.01
C LEU A 339 -2.97 -9.10 11.44
N SER A 340 -3.99 -9.76 12.00
CA SER A 340 -5.32 -9.19 12.24
C SER A 340 -5.63 -9.10 13.73
N ARG A 341 -6.27 -7.99 14.12
CA ARG A 341 -6.76 -7.76 15.49
C ARG A 341 -5.63 -7.89 16.50
N TYR A 342 -5.77 -8.71 17.56
CA TYR A 342 -4.69 -8.93 18.51
C TYR A 342 -3.57 -9.73 17.85
N ALA A 343 -2.47 -9.08 17.46
CA ALA A 343 -1.26 -9.76 16.99
C ALA A 343 -0.06 -9.21 17.77
N TYR A 344 0.55 -10.03 18.61
CA TYR A 344 1.57 -9.58 19.56
C TYR A 344 2.89 -10.29 19.33
N GLN A 345 3.95 -9.53 19.01
CA GLN A 345 5.29 -10.09 18.77
C GLN A 345 5.35 -11.14 17.65
N ASP A 346 4.41 -11.07 16.69
CA ASP A 346 4.46 -11.90 15.50
C ASP A 346 5.55 -11.42 14.54
N THR A 347 6.10 -12.35 13.77
CA THR A 347 7.24 -12.08 12.89
C THR A 347 7.02 -12.59 11.46
N VAL A 348 7.40 -11.78 10.48
CA VAL A 348 7.39 -12.09 9.05
C VAL A 348 8.80 -11.81 8.52
N ILE A 349 9.64 -12.85 8.44
CA ILE A 349 11.08 -12.67 8.21
C ILE A 349 11.60 -13.46 7.01
N GLY A 350 12.42 -12.85 6.16
CA GLY A 350 13.15 -13.59 5.13
C GLY A 350 12.25 -14.09 4.00
N ASN A 351 11.05 -13.56 3.79
CA ASN A 351 10.12 -14.10 2.80
C ASN A 351 10.33 -13.47 1.42
N HIS A 352 10.03 -14.23 0.37
CA HIS A 352 9.95 -13.74 -1.01
C HIS A 352 8.49 -13.69 -1.43
N ILE A 353 7.92 -12.49 -1.57
CA ILE A 353 6.50 -12.30 -1.88
C ILE A 353 6.38 -11.60 -3.22
N HIS A 354 5.75 -12.25 -4.19
CA HIS A 354 5.57 -11.66 -5.50
C HIS A 354 4.31 -12.09 -6.23
N HIS A 355 3.89 -11.35 -7.26
CA HIS A 355 2.74 -11.70 -8.10
C HIS A 355 1.46 -11.90 -7.27
N THR A 356 1.18 -10.95 -6.37
CA THR A 356 -0.02 -10.96 -5.52
C THR A 356 -1.11 -10.08 -6.11
N GLY A 357 -2.37 -10.49 -5.99
CA GLY A 357 -3.53 -9.73 -6.44
C GLY A 357 -3.79 -8.51 -5.56
N GLY A 358 -3.53 -8.63 -4.25
CA GLY A 358 -3.63 -7.58 -3.24
C GLY A 358 -2.26 -7.21 -2.65
N SER A 359 -2.26 -6.76 -1.39
CA SER A 359 -1.06 -6.36 -0.63
C SER A 359 -0.22 -7.57 -0.20
N ALA A 360 1.08 -7.37 0.00
CA ALA A 360 1.95 -8.45 0.45
C ALA A 360 1.75 -8.75 1.94
N ILE A 361 1.93 -7.76 2.82
CA ILE A 361 1.82 -7.92 4.27
C ILE A 361 0.85 -6.88 4.82
N CYS A 362 -0.27 -7.31 5.39
CA CYS A 362 -1.25 -6.45 6.05
C CYS A 362 -1.17 -6.58 7.57
N ILE A 363 -1.13 -5.46 8.28
CA ILE A 363 -1.04 -5.40 9.75
C ILE A 363 -2.15 -4.47 10.23
N VAL A 364 -3.31 -5.05 10.53
CA VAL A 364 -4.56 -4.28 10.66
C VAL A 364 -5.32 -4.64 11.94
N GLY A 365 -5.49 -3.66 12.81
CA GLY A 365 -6.31 -3.75 14.02
C GLY A 365 -7.82 -3.74 13.74
N ASP A 366 -8.58 -3.94 14.81
CA ASP A 366 -10.04 -3.82 14.81
C ASP A 366 -10.42 -2.36 15.06
N THR A 367 -11.41 -1.83 14.33
CA THR A 367 -11.88 -0.45 14.48
C THR A 367 -12.37 -0.15 15.90
N SER A 368 -12.81 -1.17 16.65
CA SER A 368 -13.19 -1.04 18.06
C SER A 368 -12.04 -0.67 19.00
N ALA A 369 -10.79 -0.84 18.58
CA ALA A 369 -9.60 -0.45 19.34
C ALA A 369 -9.41 1.07 19.38
N THR A 370 -10.00 1.83 18.45
CA THR A 370 -9.90 3.29 18.41
C THR A 370 -10.97 3.97 19.29
N ARG A 371 -10.66 5.17 19.79
CA ARG A 371 -11.61 6.03 20.52
C ARG A 371 -12.16 7.08 19.59
N SER A 372 -13.49 7.19 19.51
CA SER A 372 -14.17 8.12 18.61
C SER A 372 -13.73 7.99 17.14
N GLY A 373 -13.48 6.76 16.69
CA GLY A 373 -13.18 6.48 15.29
C GLY A 373 -14.30 6.96 14.37
N ALA A 374 -13.92 7.73 13.36
CA ALA A 374 -14.80 8.19 12.28
C ALA A 374 -14.45 7.44 11.00
N TYR A 375 -15.44 7.25 10.14
CA TYR A 375 -15.31 6.40 8.95
C TYR A 375 -15.75 7.14 7.70
N GLY A 376 -14.92 7.12 6.67
CA GLY A 376 -15.15 7.87 5.44
C GLY A 376 -14.78 9.35 5.57
N TYR A 377 -14.28 9.92 4.48
CA TYR A 377 -13.60 11.22 4.45
C TYR A 377 -14.37 12.38 5.10
N SER A 378 -15.69 12.48 4.87
CA SER A 378 -16.48 13.64 5.30
C SER A 378 -17.03 13.53 6.74
N ASN A 379 -16.92 12.37 7.37
CA ASN A 379 -17.50 12.13 8.69
C ASN A 379 -16.53 12.54 9.80
N PHE A 380 -17.08 12.99 10.93
CA PHE A 380 -16.34 13.40 12.11
C PHE A 380 -17.21 13.27 13.36
N ILE A 381 -16.58 13.21 14.52
CA ILE A 381 -17.25 13.23 15.82
C ILE A 381 -17.10 14.65 16.39
N PRO A 382 -18.20 15.36 16.74
CA PRO A 382 -18.12 16.66 17.40
C PRO A 382 -17.30 16.59 18.68
N PHE A 383 -16.53 17.63 18.97
CA PHE A 383 -15.61 17.66 20.11
C PHE A 383 -16.28 17.32 21.45
N GLU A 384 -17.49 17.82 21.67
CA GLU A 384 -18.27 17.62 22.89
C GLU A 384 -18.76 16.17 23.08
N GLN A 385 -18.71 15.36 22.03
CA GLN A 385 -19.10 13.94 22.03
C GLN A 385 -17.89 13.00 21.92
N MET A 386 -16.70 13.56 21.81
CA MET A 386 -15.47 12.82 21.60
C MET A 386 -14.98 12.20 22.91
N ASP A 387 -14.57 10.94 22.88
CA ASP A 387 -13.75 10.36 23.95
C ASP A 387 -12.34 10.91 23.80
N GLN A 388 -11.94 11.77 24.72
CA GLN A 388 -10.67 12.50 24.72
C GLN A 388 -9.53 11.71 25.36
N THR A 389 -9.79 10.51 25.88
CA THR A 389 -8.76 9.66 26.50
C THR A 389 -7.70 9.27 25.46
N PRO A 390 -6.40 9.54 25.67
CA PRO A 390 -5.36 9.14 24.71
C PRO A 390 -5.25 7.61 24.56
N GLY A 391 -4.82 7.17 23.38
CA GLY A 391 -4.51 5.78 23.10
C GLY A 391 -5.72 4.86 22.89
N PRO A 392 -5.48 3.53 22.87
CA PRO A 392 -6.48 2.55 22.49
C PRO A 392 -7.62 2.39 23.52
N LYS A 393 -8.72 1.81 23.05
CA LYS A 393 -9.88 1.40 23.85
C LYS A 393 -9.77 -0.03 24.36
N ASN A 394 -9.14 -0.91 23.59
CA ASN A 394 -8.89 -2.32 23.89
C ASN A 394 -7.62 -2.79 23.16
N GLU A 395 -7.22 -4.06 23.34
CA GLU A 395 -5.98 -4.62 22.77
C GLU A 395 -6.17 -5.32 21.41
N LEU A 396 -7.30 -5.14 20.72
CA LEU A 396 -7.59 -5.78 19.42
C LEU A 396 -6.84 -5.10 18.26
N TYR A 397 -5.54 -4.86 18.42
CA TYR A 397 -4.68 -4.27 17.42
C TYR A 397 -3.28 -4.91 17.41
N PRO A 398 -2.61 -5.01 16.25
CA PRO A 398 -1.27 -5.53 16.18
C PRO A 398 -0.27 -4.61 16.87
N ARG A 399 0.67 -5.19 17.63
CA ARG A 399 1.73 -4.41 18.26
C ARG A 399 3.01 -5.20 18.46
N GLN A 400 4.14 -4.49 18.43
CA GLN A 400 5.48 -5.06 18.62
C GLN A 400 5.82 -6.21 17.65
N CYS A 401 5.19 -6.24 16.48
CA CYS A 401 5.50 -7.21 15.43
C CYS A 401 6.74 -6.77 14.63
N LEU A 402 7.44 -7.73 14.04
CA LEU A 402 8.67 -7.53 13.27
C LEU A 402 8.52 -8.01 11.83
N ILE A 403 8.73 -7.09 10.88
CA ILE A 403 8.75 -7.36 9.45
C ILE A 403 10.18 -7.10 8.95
N GLU A 404 10.94 -8.17 8.71
CA GLU A 404 12.37 -8.05 8.43
C GLU A 404 12.82 -8.87 7.22
N ASP A 405 13.75 -8.32 6.42
CA ASP A 405 14.46 -9.10 5.38
C ASP A 405 13.50 -9.74 4.36
N ASN A 406 12.40 -9.08 4.01
CA ASN A 406 11.48 -9.57 2.99
C ASN A 406 11.78 -8.92 1.63
N LEU A 407 11.80 -9.74 0.57
CA LEU A 407 11.83 -9.29 -0.82
C LEU A 407 10.41 -9.30 -1.36
N ILE A 408 9.89 -8.12 -1.72
CA ILE A 408 8.49 -7.93 -2.10
C ILE A 408 8.42 -7.25 -3.46
N HIS A 409 7.78 -7.85 -4.47
CA HIS A 409 7.65 -7.21 -5.77
C HIS A 409 6.52 -7.73 -6.68
N ASP A 410 6.22 -7.01 -7.75
CA ASP A 410 5.16 -7.36 -8.72
C ASP A 410 3.80 -7.55 -8.01
N LEU A 411 3.39 -6.56 -7.23
CA LEU A 411 2.12 -6.61 -6.49
C LEU A 411 0.96 -6.03 -7.30
N GLY A 412 -0.26 -6.27 -6.83
CA GLY A 412 -1.45 -5.72 -7.42
C GLY A 412 -1.71 -6.25 -8.82
N THR A 413 -1.57 -7.56 -9.06
CA THR A 413 -1.95 -8.16 -10.35
C THR A 413 -3.44 -8.00 -10.64
N VAL A 414 -4.26 -7.81 -9.60
CA VAL A 414 -5.71 -7.55 -9.67
C VAL A 414 -6.03 -6.15 -9.14
N GLU A 415 -5.79 -5.90 -7.86
CA GLU A 415 -6.06 -4.63 -7.18
C GLU A 415 -4.97 -3.59 -7.46
N LYS A 416 -5.31 -2.31 -7.35
CA LYS A 416 -4.36 -1.20 -7.53
C LYS A 416 -4.26 -0.29 -6.31
N GLN A 417 -5.04 -0.53 -5.25
CA GLN A 417 -4.86 0.07 -3.94
C GLN A 417 -4.17 -0.96 -3.02
N VAL A 418 -2.87 -1.16 -3.23
CA VAL A 418 -2.07 -2.18 -2.55
C VAL A 418 -0.77 -1.60 -2.01
N ALA A 419 -0.20 -2.27 -1.01
CA ALA A 419 1.08 -1.94 -0.42
C ALA A 419 1.96 -3.20 -0.27
N GLY A 420 3.28 -3.01 -0.25
CA GLY A 420 4.19 -4.05 0.23
C GLY A 420 3.96 -4.32 1.71
N VAL A 421 3.85 -3.27 2.52
CA VAL A 421 3.44 -3.35 3.92
C VAL A 421 2.31 -2.33 4.17
N GLU A 422 1.12 -2.84 4.46
CA GLU A 422 -0.06 -2.04 4.84
C GLU A 422 -0.22 -2.06 6.37
N ILE A 423 -0.26 -0.89 7.00
CA ILE A 423 -0.38 -0.74 8.45
C ILE A 423 -1.62 0.10 8.74
N GLN A 424 -2.51 -0.40 9.60
CA GLN A 424 -3.66 0.39 10.03
C GLN A 424 -4.12 -0.02 11.43
N ILE A 425 -4.33 0.95 12.35
CA ILE A 425 -4.67 0.68 13.75
C ILE A 425 -3.66 -0.32 14.35
N ALA A 426 -2.40 0.10 14.51
CA ALA A 426 -1.32 -0.74 14.99
C ALA A 426 -0.28 0.07 15.76
N ALA A 427 0.57 -0.55 16.58
CA ALA A 427 1.55 0.18 17.38
C ALA A 427 2.93 -0.46 17.43
N MET A 428 3.98 0.36 17.54
CA MET A 428 5.33 -0.09 17.90
C MET A 428 5.89 -1.20 17.01
N LEU A 429 5.53 -1.17 15.72
CA LEU A 429 6.01 -2.14 14.74
C LEU A 429 7.46 -1.84 14.36
N THR A 430 8.24 -2.88 14.03
CA THR A 430 9.57 -2.71 13.44
C THR A 430 9.59 -3.26 12.02
N ILE A 431 9.85 -2.40 11.02
CA ILE A 431 9.85 -2.74 9.60
C ILE A 431 11.25 -2.41 9.07
N ARG A 432 12.07 -3.43 8.82
CA ARG A 432 13.48 -3.19 8.50
C ARG A 432 14.10 -4.16 7.50
N TYR A 433 15.11 -3.68 6.78
CA TYR A 433 15.84 -4.49 5.78
C TYR A 433 14.93 -5.13 4.72
N ASN A 434 13.79 -4.53 4.38
CA ASN A 434 12.94 -5.04 3.30
C ASN A 434 13.33 -4.37 1.98
N THR A 435 13.28 -5.13 0.89
CA THR A 435 13.39 -4.59 -0.47
C THR A 435 12.03 -4.70 -1.15
N ILE A 436 11.45 -3.57 -1.53
CA ILE A 436 10.08 -3.49 -2.06
C ILE A 436 10.11 -2.74 -3.40
N TYR A 437 9.66 -3.38 -4.48
CA TYR A 437 9.61 -2.71 -5.79
C TYR A 437 8.54 -3.22 -6.74
N ASP A 438 8.32 -2.49 -7.83
CA ASP A 438 7.35 -2.82 -8.88
C ASP A 438 5.93 -2.96 -8.28
N VAL A 439 5.45 -1.87 -7.67
CA VAL A 439 4.14 -1.79 -7.00
C VAL A 439 3.27 -0.70 -7.63
N PRO A 440 1.96 -0.95 -7.87
CA PRO A 440 1.10 0.02 -8.54
C PRO A 440 0.76 1.23 -7.66
N ARG A 441 0.89 1.09 -6.34
CA ARG A 441 0.66 2.16 -5.35
C ARG A 441 1.79 2.27 -4.33
N ALA A 442 1.65 1.72 -3.12
CA ALA A 442 2.55 2.02 -2.02
C ALA A 442 3.64 0.97 -1.85
N GLY A 443 4.82 1.38 -1.39
CA GLY A 443 5.79 0.43 -0.83
C GLY A 443 5.40 0.09 0.62
N ILE A 444 5.40 1.10 1.48
CA ILE A 444 4.96 1.01 2.88
C ILE A 444 3.90 2.09 3.12
N ASN A 445 2.76 1.72 3.68
CA ASN A 445 1.66 2.63 3.97
C ASN A 445 1.22 2.53 5.44
N VAL A 446 0.90 3.68 6.05
CA VAL A 446 0.31 3.81 7.39
C VAL A 446 -1.05 4.53 7.26
N GLY A 447 -2.15 3.81 7.41
CA GLY A 447 -3.51 4.27 7.16
C GLY A 447 -4.09 5.29 8.14
N ASP A 448 -3.49 5.47 9.32
CA ASP A 448 -3.98 6.37 10.37
C ASP A 448 -2.87 6.73 11.36
N GLY A 449 -3.14 7.62 12.32
CA GLY A 449 -2.17 7.92 13.37
C GLY A 449 -2.20 6.91 14.53
N ALA A 450 -3.14 5.96 14.54
CA ALA A 450 -3.29 4.99 15.62
C ALA A 450 -2.23 3.87 15.52
N PHE A 451 -1.37 3.63 16.51
CA PHE A 451 -1.04 4.45 17.68
C PHE A 451 0.43 4.91 17.66
N GLY A 452 1.07 4.79 16.50
CA GLY A 452 2.43 5.19 16.24
C GLY A 452 3.49 4.31 16.89
N GLY A 453 4.70 4.86 17.01
CA GLY A 453 5.88 4.17 17.55
C GLY A 453 6.54 3.22 16.54
N HIS A 454 6.14 3.27 15.28
CA HIS A 454 6.73 2.44 14.23
C HIS A 454 8.18 2.83 14.00
N LEU A 455 9.07 1.85 13.97
CA LEU A 455 10.46 2.00 13.56
C LEU A 455 10.61 1.43 12.14
N ILE A 456 10.85 2.32 11.17
CA ILE A 456 10.98 1.97 9.76
C ILE A 456 12.41 2.32 9.34
N GLU A 457 13.25 1.30 9.18
CA GLU A 457 14.68 1.51 8.95
C GLU A 457 15.34 0.54 7.98
N TYR A 458 16.39 0.98 7.28
CA TYR A 458 17.18 0.12 6.39
C TYR A 458 16.40 -0.50 5.23
N ASN A 459 15.22 0.02 4.87
CA ASN A 459 14.45 -0.49 3.73
C ASN A 459 14.94 0.14 2.41
N ASP A 460 14.84 -0.61 1.31
CA ASP A 460 15.08 -0.14 -0.06
C ASP A 460 13.78 -0.26 -0.87
N VAL A 461 13.12 0.87 -1.13
CA VAL A 461 11.78 0.90 -1.69
C VAL A 461 11.75 1.79 -2.93
N PHE A 462 11.45 1.21 -4.09
CA PHE A 462 11.54 1.89 -5.38
C PHE A 462 10.53 1.38 -6.41
N ASN A 463 10.42 2.03 -7.57
CA ASN A 463 9.42 1.70 -8.61
C ASN A 463 8.01 1.59 -8.02
N THR A 464 7.61 2.61 -7.26
CA THR A 464 6.29 2.71 -6.63
C THR A 464 5.39 3.68 -7.39
N VAL A 465 4.08 3.56 -7.15
CA VAL A 465 3.06 4.39 -7.80
C VAL A 465 3.11 4.25 -9.33
N LEU A 466 3.24 3.01 -9.82
CA LEU A 466 3.39 2.73 -11.26
C LEU A 466 2.08 2.85 -12.05
N GLU A 467 0.94 2.61 -11.41
CA GLU A 467 -0.38 2.65 -12.07
C GLU A 467 -1.35 3.64 -11.43
N THR A 468 -1.10 4.03 -10.17
CA THR A 468 -1.90 5.02 -9.45
C THR A 468 -1.18 6.37 -9.41
N SER A 469 -1.62 7.29 -8.56
CA SER A 469 -1.03 8.62 -8.40
C SER A 469 -1.33 9.18 -7.01
N ASP A 470 -0.70 10.30 -6.64
CA ASP A 470 -0.97 11.01 -5.38
C ASP A 470 -0.68 10.12 -4.16
N HIS A 471 0.59 9.72 -4.04
CA HIS A 471 1.10 8.84 -2.98
C HIS A 471 2.62 8.89 -2.93
N GLY A 472 3.22 8.01 -2.12
CA GLY A 472 4.66 7.82 -2.10
C GLY A 472 5.16 6.39 -1.97
N ALA A 473 6.48 6.25 -2.01
CA ALA A 473 7.16 5.00 -1.69
C ALA A 473 6.93 4.62 -0.22
N PHE A 474 7.04 5.60 0.67
CA PHE A 474 6.38 5.60 1.97
C PHE A 474 5.17 6.55 1.93
N ASN A 475 4.04 6.15 2.51
CA ASN A 475 2.90 7.03 2.75
C ASN A 475 2.35 6.90 4.18
N SER A 476 1.76 7.98 4.69
CA SER A 476 0.89 7.91 5.86
C SER A 476 -0.31 8.86 5.79
N TRP A 477 -1.36 8.51 6.54
CA TRP A 477 -2.44 9.41 6.95
C TRP A 477 -2.49 9.54 8.48
N GLY A 478 -3.04 10.64 8.97
CA GLY A 478 -3.31 10.92 10.39
C GLY A 478 -4.66 11.63 10.56
N ARG A 479 -5.68 11.15 9.84
CA ARG A 479 -7.05 11.70 9.86
C ARG A 479 -7.80 11.25 11.13
N ASP A 480 -7.21 11.47 12.30
CA ASP A 480 -7.72 10.99 13.61
C ASP A 480 -8.53 12.08 14.33
N ARG A 481 -8.65 12.03 15.67
CA ARG A 481 -9.60 12.86 16.43
C ARG A 481 -9.53 14.38 16.19
N PHE A 482 -8.33 14.95 15.98
CA PHE A 482 -8.20 16.39 15.70
C PHE A 482 -8.61 16.77 14.26
N TRP A 483 -8.65 15.81 13.34
CA TRP A 483 -8.80 16.07 11.92
C TRP A 483 -10.27 16.23 11.51
N HIS A 484 -10.52 17.17 10.61
CA HIS A 484 -11.84 17.55 10.12
C HIS A 484 -11.76 17.97 8.64
N PRO A 485 -12.73 17.63 7.76
CA PRO A 485 -12.66 17.92 6.32
C PRO A 485 -12.65 19.42 5.96
N LYS A 486 -12.91 20.30 6.92
CA LYS A 486 -12.83 21.75 6.78
C LYS A 486 -11.60 22.27 7.52
N TYR A 487 -10.67 22.87 6.79
CA TYR A 487 -9.43 23.41 7.32
C TYR A 487 -9.62 24.35 8.52
N ASN A 488 -10.57 25.29 8.45
CA ASN A 488 -10.78 26.26 9.53
C ASN A 488 -11.20 25.60 10.85
N GLU A 489 -11.92 24.49 10.78
CA GLU A 489 -12.33 23.75 11.97
C GLU A 489 -11.16 22.95 12.55
N MET A 490 -10.33 22.32 11.70
CA MET A 490 -9.07 21.71 12.15
C MET A 490 -8.16 22.72 12.84
N ALA A 491 -8.02 23.91 12.24
CA ALA A 491 -7.18 24.97 12.79
C ALA A 491 -7.70 25.44 14.16
N ARG A 492 -9.03 25.60 14.31
CA ARG A 492 -9.65 25.93 15.60
C ARG A 492 -9.41 24.84 16.64
N LEU A 493 -9.69 23.58 16.30
CA LEU A 493 -9.51 22.45 17.21
C LEU A 493 -8.05 22.29 17.64
N ALA A 494 -7.10 22.41 16.73
CA ALA A 494 -5.68 22.30 17.07
C ALA A 494 -5.15 23.46 17.92
N GLU A 495 -5.76 24.65 17.82
CA GLU A 495 -5.40 25.81 18.65
C GLU A 495 -6.04 25.74 20.05
N GLU A 496 -7.32 25.37 20.13
CA GLU A 496 -8.07 25.29 21.39
C GLU A 496 -7.78 24.01 22.18
N HIS A 497 -7.48 22.91 21.49
CA HIS A 497 -7.33 21.55 22.03
C HIS A 497 -6.07 20.83 21.48
N PRO A 498 -4.86 21.38 21.68
CA PRO A 498 -3.62 20.81 21.13
C PRO A 498 -3.32 19.39 21.62
N GLU A 499 -3.89 18.95 22.74
CA GLU A 499 -3.79 17.58 23.24
C GLU A 499 -4.34 16.52 22.27
N LEU A 500 -5.30 16.87 21.40
CA LEU A 500 -5.89 15.95 20.43
C LEU A 500 -4.90 15.51 19.34
N ILE A 501 -3.87 16.32 19.06
CA ILE A 501 -2.86 16.05 18.02
C ILE A 501 -2.11 14.75 18.31
N GLY A 502 -1.80 14.49 19.58
CA GLY A 502 -1.08 13.29 20.03
C GLY A 502 -1.97 12.24 20.66
N ALA A 503 -3.29 12.42 20.65
CA ALA A 503 -4.21 11.53 21.35
C ALA A 503 -4.24 10.13 20.72
N ASP A 504 -4.17 10.06 19.38
CA ASP A 504 -4.10 8.80 18.62
C ASP A 504 -2.67 8.46 18.21
N ALA A 505 -1.89 9.43 17.71
CA ALA A 505 -0.46 9.30 17.41
C ALA A 505 0.43 9.35 18.67
N LEU A 506 0.21 8.40 19.59
CA LEU A 506 0.75 8.38 20.94
C LEU A 506 2.28 8.33 20.98
N TYR A 507 2.87 7.46 20.15
CA TYR A 507 4.32 7.27 20.09
C TYR A 507 4.87 7.79 18.77
N THR A 508 6.05 8.41 18.82
CA THR A 508 6.68 8.98 17.63
C THR A 508 7.05 7.90 16.62
N ASN A 509 6.56 8.04 15.39
CA ASN A 509 6.99 7.22 14.27
C ASN A 509 8.38 7.65 13.80
N ILE A 510 9.28 6.69 13.58
CA ILE A 510 10.67 6.94 13.19
C ILE A 510 10.93 6.33 11.81
N LEU A 511 11.34 7.18 10.86
CA LEU A 511 11.82 6.77 9.54
C LEU A 511 13.30 7.11 9.45
N ARG A 512 14.16 6.10 9.38
CA ARG A 512 15.61 6.33 9.29
C ARG A 512 16.40 5.35 8.46
N TYR A 513 17.49 5.79 7.86
CA TYR A 513 18.39 4.90 7.10
C TYR A 513 17.67 4.15 5.97
N ASN A 514 16.61 4.70 5.38
CA ASN A 514 15.94 4.10 4.24
C ASN A 514 16.39 4.75 2.93
N ARG A 515 16.25 4.02 1.83
CA ARG A 515 16.35 4.55 0.48
C ARG A 515 14.99 4.44 -0.20
N PHE A 516 14.44 5.59 -0.58
CA PHE A 516 13.11 5.70 -1.16
C PHE A 516 13.18 6.33 -2.55
N ARG A 517 12.46 5.74 -3.50
CA ARG A 517 12.23 6.30 -4.83
C ARG A 517 10.78 6.10 -5.25
N CYS A 518 10.08 7.19 -5.54
CA CYS A 518 8.75 7.15 -6.12
C CYS A 518 8.74 7.71 -7.55
N ASP A 519 8.17 6.96 -8.50
CA ASP A 519 8.20 7.32 -9.93
C ASP A 519 7.01 8.22 -10.35
N HIS A 520 5.91 8.24 -9.60
CA HIS A 520 4.79 9.16 -9.86
C HIS A 520 4.19 9.76 -8.57
N GLY A 521 5.06 10.29 -7.70
CA GLY A 521 4.68 10.83 -6.39
C GLY A 521 5.88 11.29 -5.56
N TRP A 522 5.80 11.14 -4.23
CA TRP A 522 6.84 11.54 -3.28
C TRP A 522 7.63 10.34 -2.76
N ASP A 523 8.90 10.52 -2.40
CA ASP A 523 9.65 9.41 -1.81
C ASP A 523 9.12 9.09 -0.40
N ILE A 524 8.82 10.16 0.35
CA ILE A 524 8.10 10.10 1.62
C ILE A 524 6.89 11.04 1.53
N ASP A 525 5.69 10.46 1.64
CA ASP A 525 4.41 11.17 1.59
C ASP A 525 3.72 11.13 2.95
N LEU A 526 3.92 12.14 3.79
CA LEU A 526 3.07 12.34 4.96
C LEU A 526 1.83 13.11 4.54
N ASP A 527 0.73 12.40 4.31
CA ASP A 527 -0.53 12.95 3.83
C ASP A 527 -1.41 13.43 5.01
N ASP A 528 -2.68 13.78 4.73
CA ASP A 528 -3.64 14.41 5.64
C ASP A 528 -3.46 14.07 7.13
N GLY A 529 -3.14 15.08 7.93
CA GLY A 529 -3.09 15.00 9.39
C GLY A 529 -1.92 14.20 9.98
N SER A 530 -1.05 13.62 9.16
CA SER A 530 0.10 12.83 9.64
C SER A 530 0.96 13.63 10.62
N SER A 531 0.99 13.20 11.88
CA SER A 531 1.60 13.93 13.01
C SER A 531 2.52 13.03 13.82
N ASN A 532 3.44 13.65 14.59
CA ASN A 532 4.39 12.96 15.48
C ASN A 532 5.35 11.98 14.75
N TYR A 533 6.08 12.53 13.77
CA TYR A 533 7.10 11.79 13.00
C TYR A 533 8.52 12.34 13.24
N HIS A 534 9.51 11.46 13.22
CA HIS A 534 10.92 11.81 13.15
C HIS A 534 11.57 11.11 11.95
N ILE A 535 11.92 11.88 10.94
CA ILE A 535 12.43 11.44 9.64
C ILE A 535 13.89 11.88 9.52
N TYR A 536 14.82 10.94 9.59
CA TYR A 536 16.24 11.29 9.49
C TYR A 536 17.12 10.25 8.83
N ASN A 537 18.24 10.68 8.24
CA ASN A 537 19.20 9.77 7.61
C ASN A 537 18.61 8.96 6.45
N ASN A 538 17.62 9.48 5.74
CA ASN A 538 17.04 8.82 4.56
C ASN A 538 17.62 9.40 3.26
N ILE A 539 17.66 8.56 2.22
CA ILE A 539 17.98 8.95 0.85
C ILE A 539 16.68 8.95 0.02
N CYS A 540 16.26 10.13 -0.40
CA CYS A 540 15.12 10.35 -1.28
C CYS A 540 15.65 10.57 -2.70
N LEU A 541 15.39 9.63 -3.61
CA LEU A 541 16.00 9.61 -4.93
C LEU A 541 15.25 10.43 -5.98
N ARG A 542 14.01 10.88 -5.74
CA ARG A 542 13.23 11.54 -6.79
C ARG A 542 12.15 12.48 -6.29
N GLY A 543 11.18 11.96 -5.57
CA GLY A 543 9.97 12.68 -5.18
C GLY A 543 10.16 13.64 -4.00
N GLY A 544 11.23 13.49 -3.22
CA GLY A 544 11.44 14.31 -2.02
C GLY A 544 10.46 13.96 -0.89
N ILE A 545 10.26 14.90 0.03
CA ILE A 545 9.45 14.69 1.25
C ILE A 545 8.25 15.62 1.25
N LYS A 546 7.03 15.07 1.19
CA LYS A 546 5.77 15.81 1.37
C LYS A 546 5.32 15.75 2.81
N LEU A 547 4.98 16.93 3.32
CA LEU A 547 4.41 17.16 4.64
C LEU A 547 3.06 17.88 4.46
N ARG A 548 1.96 17.14 4.33
CA ARG A 548 0.61 17.70 4.19
C ARG A 548 -0.09 17.76 5.54
N GLU A 549 -0.62 18.94 5.90
CA GLU A 549 -1.27 19.16 7.21
C GLU A 549 -0.39 18.65 8.37
N GLY A 550 -0.94 18.29 9.53
CA GLY A 550 -0.21 17.62 10.61
C GLY A 550 0.70 18.52 11.46
N PHE A 551 1.30 17.88 12.48
CA PHE A 551 2.03 18.55 13.56
C PHE A 551 3.19 17.72 14.11
N LEU A 552 4.11 18.37 14.84
CA LEU A 552 5.16 17.73 15.65
C LEU A 552 6.10 16.83 14.83
N ARG A 553 6.42 17.23 13.59
CA ARG A 553 7.31 16.44 12.72
C ARG A 553 8.72 16.99 12.73
N LYS A 554 9.71 16.11 12.79
CA LYS A 554 11.14 16.46 12.72
C LYS A 554 11.74 15.83 11.47
N VAL A 555 12.32 16.64 10.59
CA VAL A 555 12.98 16.22 9.36
C VAL A 555 14.42 16.65 9.41
N GLU A 556 15.33 15.71 9.62
CA GLU A 556 16.73 16.01 9.90
C GLU A 556 17.71 15.13 9.11
N ASN A 557 18.81 15.68 8.62
CA ASN A 557 19.90 14.86 8.07
C ASN A 557 19.50 13.90 6.92
N ASN A 558 18.61 14.34 6.03
CA ASN A 558 18.22 13.59 4.83
C ASN A 558 18.89 14.14 3.56
N ILE A 559 19.06 13.29 2.55
CA ILE A 559 19.50 13.68 1.20
C ILE A 559 18.30 13.59 0.25
N LEU A 560 17.94 14.71 -0.37
CA LEU A 560 16.85 14.78 -1.34
C LEU A 560 17.42 15.07 -2.73
N VAL A 561 17.68 14.00 -3.49
CA VAL A 561 18.31 14.07 -4.80
C VAL A 561 17.34 14.70 -5.80
N ASN A 562 17.81 15.76 -6.48
CA ASN A 562 17.05 16.54 -7.47
C ASN A 562 15.71 17.09 -6.96
N SER A 563 15.48 17.09 -5.65
CA SER A 563 14.20 17.45 -5.04
C SER A 563 14.40 18.18 -3.71
N SER A 564 13.32 18.42 -2.99
CA SER A 564 13.28 19.20 -1.76
C SER A 564 12.08 18.84 -0.89
N LEU A 565 11.81 19.71 0.09
CA LEU A 565 10.63 19.65 0.94
C LEU A 565 9.37 20.18 0.20
N HIS A 566 8.26 19.47 0.37
CA HIS A 566 6.94 19.82 -0.12
C HIS A 566 5.98 20.08 1.06
N PRO A 567 6.05 21.25 1.73
CA PRO A 567 5.13 21.59 2.81
C PRO A 567 3.78 22.01 2.21
N HIS A 568 2.72 21.27 2.52
CA HIS A 568 1.39 21.53 1.98
C HIS A 568 0.36 21.75 3.11
N VAL A 569 -0.42 22.82 3.02
CA VAL A 569 -1.57 23.08 3.90
C VAL A 569 -1.19 23.18 5.39
N TRP A 570 -0.06 23.80 5.72
CA TRP A 570 0.39 23.88 7.12
C TRP A 570 -0.40 24.86 7.98
N PHE A 571 -0.57 24.45 9.22
CA PHE A 571 -1.07 25.26 10.31
C PHE A 571 -0.03 26.29 10.77
N LYS A 572 -0.51 27.39 11.37
CA LYS A 572 0.35 28.47 11.86
C LYS A 572 1.38 28.01 12.90
N ASN A 573 1.00 27.04 13.72
CA ASN A 573 1.80 26.50 14.82
C ASN A 573 2.00 24.99 14.66
N SER A 574 2.37 24.51 13.47
CA SER A 574 2.54 23.06 13.24
C SER A 574 3.62 22.41 14.11
N LYS A 575 4.54 23.21 14.67
CA LYS A 575 5.68 22.76 15.48
C LYS A 575 6.66 21.85 14.74
N ASP A 576 6.64 21.92 13.40
CA ASP A 576 7.58 21.14 12.59
C ASP A 576 8.99 21.72 12.67
N VAL A 577 9.98 20.84 12.68
CA VAL A 577 11.40 21.18 12.66
C VAL A 577 12.03 20.55 11.41
N VAL A 578 12.63 21.37 10.55
CA VAL A 578 13.35 20.94 9.36
C VAL A 578 14.74 21.56 9.39
N ARG A 579 15.76 20.72 9.61
CA ARG A 579 17.13 21.20 9.71
C ARG A 579 18.14 20.16 9.27
N ARG A 580 19.34 20.59 8.94
CA ARG A 580 20.46 19.71 8.60
C ARG A 580 20.18 18.83 7.38
N ASN A 581 19.32 19.21 6.44
CA ASN A 581 19.06 18.41 5.24
C ASN A 581 19.88 18.91 4.06
N LEU A 582 20.18 18.02 3.11
CA LEU A 582 20.72 18.37 1.79
C LEU A 582 19.57 18.40 0.78
N PHE A 583 19.20 19.60 0.34
CA PHE A 583 18.18 19.86 -0.66
C PHE A 583 18.80 20.28 -1.99
N MET A 584 18.35 19.67 -3.09
CA MET A 584 18.83 20.05 -4.43
C MET A 584 17.92 21.05 -5.16
N GLN A 585 16.77 21.36 -4.57
CA GLN A 585 15.78 22.31 -5.08
C GLN A 585 15.26 23.22 -3.95
N PRO A 586 14.65 24.38 -4.24
CA PRO A 586 13.91 25.14 -3.23
C PRO A 586 12.68 24.36 -2.76
N TYR A 587 12.08 24.81 -1.65
CA TYR A 587 10.83 24.23 -1.15
C TYR A 587 9.68 24.42 -2.15
N TYR A 588 8.71 23.51 -2.09
CA TYR A 588 7.48 23.56 -2.88
C TYR A 588 6.25 23.83 -2.00
N PRO A 589 6.09 25.04 -1.43
CA PRO A 589 5.02 25.33 -0.49
C PRO A 589 3.66 25.45 -1.20
N ILE A 590 2.63 24.82 -0.62
CA ILE A 590 1.23 24.98 -1.09
C ILE A 590 0.35 25.38 0.09
N SER A 591 -0.36 26.51 -0.06
CA SER A 591 -1.42 26.96 0.86
C SER A 591 -1.04 26.98 2.36
N LEU A 592 0.14 27.48 2.69
CA LEU A 592 0.60 27.60 4.08
C LEU A 592 -0.07 28.78 4.81
N ASN A 593 -0.30 28.62 6.12
CA ASN A 593 -0.72 29.69 7.03
C ASN A 593 0.33 30.04 8.10
N GLY A 594 1.45 29.32 8.11
CA GLY A 594 2.65 29.61 8.86
C GLY A 594 3.74 28.61 8.49
N TRP A 595 4.93 28.88 8.99
CA TRP A 595 6.04 27.94 8.94
C TRP A 595 6.16 27.25 10.29
N GLY A 596 6.83 26.09 10.29
CA GLY A 596 7.03 25.28 11.49
C GLY A 596 7.82 26.01 12.58
N GLU A 597 8.14 25.31 13.66
CA GLU A 597 8.95 25.86 14.74
C GLU A 597 10.36 26.25 14.26
N GLN A 598 10.95 25.48 13.35
CA GLN A 598 12.24 25.79 12.76
C GLN A 598 12.37 25.22 11.35
N LEU A 599 12.70 26.08 10.38
CA LEU A 599 13.21 25.66 9.08
C LEU A 599 14.52 26.40 8.86
N ASP A 600 15.63 25.77 9.22
CA ASP A 600 16.93 26.42 9.24
C ASP A 600 18.10 25.42 9.30
N TYR A 601 19.32 25.88 9.06
CA TYR A 601 20.52 25.04 9.02
C TYR A 601 20.43 23.93 7.96
N ASN A 602 19.84 24.21 6.81
CA ASN A 602 19.79 23.30 5.67
C ASN A 602 20.86 23.68 4.63
N PHE A 603 21.24 22.72 3.79
CA PHE A 603 22.14 22.94 2.68
C PHE A 603 21.35 22.91 1.37
N PHE A 604 21.55 23.93 0.54
CA PHE A 604 20.99 24.01 -0.81
C PHE A 604 22.10 23.94 -1.84
N THR A 605 21.91 23.14 -2.90
CA THR A 605 22.94 22.98 -3.94
C THR A 605 23.10 24.22 -4.84
N SER A 606 22.16 25.17 -4.83
CA SER A 606 22.28 26.44 -5.54
C SER A 606 21.96 27.65 -4.67
N GLN A 607 22.66 28.76 -4.91
CA GLN A 607 22.39 30.03 -4.25
C GLN A 607 20.98 30.54 -4.56
N MET A 608 20.50 30.32 -5.78
CA MET A 608 19.14 30.71 -6.18
C MET A 608 18.07 29.99 -5.36
N ALA A 609 18.24 28.69 -5.09
CA ALA A 609 17.30 27.94 -4.24
C ALA A 609 17.29 28.50 -2.80
N LEU A 610 18.47 28.78 -2.24
CA LEU A 610 18.60 29.38 -0.91
C LEU A 610 17.95 30.78 -0.84
N ASP A 611 18.19 31.63 -1.84
CA ASP A 611 17.58 32.96 -1.91
C ASP A 611 16.05 32.89 -2.09
N ASN A 612 15.55 31.85 -2.76
CA ASN A 612 14.11 31.62 -2.89
C ASN A 612 13.48 31.31 -1.53
N VAL A 613 14.03 30.36 -0.77
CA VAL A 613 13.44 29.96 0.52
C VAL A 613 13.53 31.07 1.56
N ARG A 614 14.61 31.87 1.57
CA ARG A 614 14.79 33.00 2.50
C ARG A 614 13.74 34.10 2.35
N LYS A 615 13.08 34.23 1.18
CA LYS A 615 11.94 35.16 1.01
C LYS A 615 10.79 34.85 1.97
N ASN A 616 10.71 33.60 2.43
CA ASN A 616 9.71 33.15 3.39
C ASN A 616 10.08 33.46 4.85
N GLN A 617 11.21 34.14 5.10
CA GLN A 617 11.77 34.40 6.44
C GLN A 617 12.17 33.10 7.18
N THR A 618 12.49 32.05 6.42
CA THR A 618 13.12 30.81 6.89
C THR A 618 14.59 30.78 6.49
N ASP A 619 15.33 29.76 6.95
CA ASP A 619 16.66 29.42 6.41
C ASP A 619 17.71 30.54 6.54
N ALA A 620 17.68 31.26 7.67
CA ALA A 620 18.59 32.35 7.97
C ALA A 620 20.06 31.90 8.09
N HIS A 621 20.29 30.71 8.65
CA HIS A 621 21.61 30.09 8.84
C HIS A 621 21.86 28.92 7.87
N SER A 622 20.91 28.59 7.00
CA SER A 622 21.11 27.67 5.88
C SER A 622 22.15 28.21 4.90
N ILE A 623 22.88 27.31 4.25
CA ILE A 623 24.04 27.65 3.40
C ILE A 623 23.97 26.96 2.04
N THR A 624 24.85 27.40 1.13
CA THR A 624 25.18 26.73 -0.12
C THR A 624 26.71 26.65 -0.25
N GLY A 625 27.22 25.81 -1.15
CA GLY A 625 28.66 25.64 -1.29
C GLY A 625 29.10 24.46 -2.15
N ALA A 626 30.41 24.23 -2.17
CA ALA A 626 30.98 23.05 -2.80
C ALA A 626 30.63 21.79 -2.01
N PHE A 627 30.16 20.77 -2.73
CA PHE A 627 29.93 19.42 -2.23
C PHE A 627 30.24 18.44 -3.36
N ASN A 628 30.65 17.22 -3.00
CA ASN A 628 30.81 16.12 -3.95
C ASN A 628 30.46 14.82 -3.25
N PHE A 629 29.75 13.95 -3.95
CA PHE A 629 29.57 12.56 -3.52
C PHE A 629 30.73 11.70 -4.01
N GLU A 630 30.96 10.58 -3.34
CA GLU A 630 31.96 9.60 -3.73
C GLU A 630 31.63 8.94 -5.07
N ASP A 631 30.40 8.43 -5.25
CA ASP A 631 29.93 7.88 -6.52
C ASP A 631 28.39 7.84 -6.61
N ALA A 632 27.78 9.00 -6.81
CA ALA A 632 26.32 9.11 -6.91
C ALA A 632 25.72 8.32 -8.08
N ALA A 633 26.48 8.11 -9.15
CA ALA A 633 26.02 7.35 -10.32
C ALA A 633 25.81 5.86 -10.00
N GLN A 634 26.54 5.34 -9.00
CA GLN A 634 26.37 3.99 -8.46
C GLN A 634 25.56 3.97 -7.16
N GLY A 635 24.92 5.08 -6.80
CA GLY A 635 24.10 5.20 -5.60
C GLY A 635 24.88 5.38 -4.29
N ASN A 636 26.18 5.69 -4.35
CA ASN A 636 26.97 6.05 -3.18
C ASN A 636 26.93 7.57 -2.97
N TYR A 637 26.04 8.00 -2.07
CA TYR A 637 25.84 9.41 -1.69
C TYR A 637 26.68 9.83 -0.48
N THR A 638 27.79 9.13 -0.21
CA THR A 638 28.75 9.55 0.82
C THR A 638 29.39 10.87 0.40
N LEU A 639 29.28 11.91 1.23
CA LEU A 639 29.93 13.20 0.96
C LEU A 639 31.42 13.12 1.26
N LEU A 640 32.22 13.64 0.32
CA LEU A 640 33.68 13.70 0.45
C LEU A 640 34.13 14.70 1.53
N PRO A 641 35.26 14.44 2.22
CA PRO A 641 35.85 15.39 3.17
C PRO A 641 36.01 16.79 2.57
N GLY A 642 35.69 17.82 3.35
CA GLY A 642 35.72 19.22 2.90
C GLY A 642 34.44 19.72 2.22
N SER A 643 33.42 18.86 2.06
CA SER A 643 32.09 19.31 1.64
C SER A 643 31.51 20.30 2.65
N LYS A 644 31.01 21.44 2.17
CA LYS A 644 30.41 22.47 3.05
C LYS A 644 29.15 22.02 3.76
N VAL A 645 28.50 20.96 3.27
CA VAL A 645 27.34 20.32 3.91
C VAL A 645 27.62 19.95 5.37
N PHE A 646 28.86 19.64 5.76
CA PHE A 646 29.16 19.33 7.16
C PHE A 646 29.07 20.55 8.10
N GLU A 647 29.13 21.79 7.59
CA GLU A 647 29.09 23.02 8.40
C GLU A 647 27.71 23.24 9.07
N ILE A 648 26.64 22.69 8.49
CA ILE A 648 25.29 22.69 9.09
C ILE A 648 25.13 21.55 10.13
N GLY A 649 26.17 20.75 10.36
CA GLY A 649 26.12 19.58 11.24
C GLY A 649 25.46 18.36 10.61
N PHE A 650 25.49 18.26 9.28
CA PHE A 650 25.11 17.05 8.55
C PHE A 650 26.09 15.90 8.86
N GLU A 651 25.61 14.68 8.92
CA GLU A 651 26.38 13.46 9.11
C GLU A 651 26.14 12.49 7.94
N ASN A 652 27.20 11.85 7.44
CA ASN A 652 27.06 10.88 6.36
C ASN A 652 26.15 9.71 6.76
N ILE A 653 25.39 9.22 5.78
CA ILE A 653 24.49 8.08 5.92
C ILE A 653 25.23 6.82 5.42
N PRO A 654 25.21 5.69 6.12
CA PRO A 654 25.78 4.43 5.61
C PRO A 654 25.09 3.97 4.32
N MET A 655 25.87 3.68 3.27
CA MET A 655 25.35 3.37 1.92
C MET A 655 25.22 1.87 1.62
N ASP A 656 25.63 0.99 2.52
CA ASP A 656 25.78 -0.46 2.33
C ASP A 656 24.70 -1.29 3.06
N CYS A 657 23.76 -0.62 3.72
CA CYS A 657 22.81 -1.23 4.66
C CYS A 657 21.34 -1.19 4.17
N PHE A 658 21.05 -0.90 2.90
CA PHE A 658 19.67 -0.82 2.39
C PHE A 658 19.16 -2.17 1.88
N GLY A 659 17.94 -2.53 2.27
CA GLY A 659 17.20 -3.67 1.74
C GLY A 659 17.59 -5.01 2.36
N VAL A 660 17.19 -6.09 1.69
CA VAL A 660 17.41 -7.47 2.15
C VAL A 660 18.90 -7.78 2.34
N TYR A 661 19.21 -8.51 3.41
CA TYR A 661 20.57 -8.94 3.73
C TYR A 661 20.75 -10.45 3.55
N SER A 662 19.68 -11.26 3.57
CA SER A 662 19.79 -12.69 3.29
C SER A 662 20.34 -12.92 1.89
N GLN A 663 21.43 -13.69 1.79
CA GLN A 663 22.07 -13.95 0.49
C GLN A 663 21.10 -14.55 -0.54
N ARG A 664 20.15 -15.40 -0.10
CA ARG A 664 19.10 -15.98 -0.96
C ARG A 664 18.22 -14.91 -1.62
N LEU A 665 17.89 -13.84 -0.91
CA LEU A 665 17.04 -12.76 -1.42
C LEU A 665 17.87 -11.69 -2.13
N LYS A 666 19.06 -11.38 -1.60
CA LYS A 666 19.94 -10.34 -2.15
C LYS A 666 20.37 -10.63 -3.59
N VAL A 667 20.50 -11.89 -3.99
CA VAL A 667 20.80 -12.27 -5.40
C VAL A 667 19.61 -12.11 -6.34
N LEU A 668 18.38 -12.05 -5.80
CA LEU A 668 17.14 -11.87 -6.56
C LEU A 668 16.73 -10.40 -6.63
N ALA A 669 17.04 -9.63 -5.59
CA ALA A 669 16.66 -8.24 -5.44
C ALA A 669 17.21 -7.36 -6.56
N LYS A 670 16.34 -6.57 -7.18
CA LYS A 670 16.73 -5.46 -8.06
C LYS A 670 17.32 -4.31 -7.23
N THR A 671 17.95 -3.36 -7.91
CA THR A 671 18.38 -2.09 -7.34
C THR A 671 17.61 -0.94 -8.00
N PRO A 672 17.38 0.18 -7.29
CA PRO A 672 16.73 1.34 -7.88
C PRO A 672 17.61 1.97 -8.97
N GLU A 673 16.96 2.63 -9.92
CA GLU A 673 17.67 3.56 -10.80
C GLU A 673 18.18 4.76 -9.98
N PHE A 674 19.47 5.07 -10.11
CA PHE A 674 20.08 6.24 -9.48
C PHE A 674 20.01 7.45 -10.41
N PRO A 675 19.46 8.60 -9.97
CA PRO A 675 19.36 9.77 -10.82
C PRO A 675 20.71 10.40 -11.08
N LEU A 676 20.90 10.92 -12.28
CA LEU A 676 21.94 11.90 -12.54
C LEU A 676 21.64 13.17 -11.75
N ILE A 677 22.65 13.71 -11.05
CA ILE A 677 22.49 14.93 -10.26
C ILE A 677 22.32 16.13 -11.19
N GLN A 678 21.29 16.92 -10.91
CA GLN A 678 20.96 18.14 -11.64
C GLN A 678 21.01 19.32 -10.66
N ILE A 679 21.87 20.29 -10.96
CA ILE A 679 21.87 21.59 -10.28
C ILE A 679 21.09 22.54 -11.20
N ILE A 680 19.83 22.80 -10.86
CA ILE A 680 18.93 23.61 -11.68
C ILE A 680 18.94 25.06 -11.16
N ASP A 681 19.36 25.99 -12.04
CA ASP A 681 19.41 27.44 -11.78
C ASP A 681 18.25 28.22 -12.43
N THR A 682 17.15 27.54 -12.77
CA THR A 682 15.95 28.19 -13.32
C THR A 682 14.70 27.81 -12.52
N TYR A 683 14.27 28.70 -11.63
CA TYR A 683 12.97 28.59 -10.96
C TYR A 683 11.91 29.35 -11.76
N ASN A 684 10.99 28.62 -12.41
CA ASN A 684 9.98 29.24 -13.26
C ASN A 684 8.59 28.66 -12.99
N GLN A 685 8.07 28.81 -11.77
CA GLN A 685 6.68 28.45 -11.48
C GLN A 685 6.03 29.46 -10.52
N ASN A 686 4.75 29.75 -10.79
CA ASN A 686 3.81 30.66 -10.08
C ASN A 686 3.69 32.10 -10.59
N LYS A 687 3.60 32.30 -11.92
CA LYS A 687 3.04 33.56 -12.44
C LYS A 687 1.56 33.65 -12.07
N THR A 688 1.18 34.71 -11.36
CA THR A 688 -0.20 34.98 -10.95
C THR A 688 -0.86 36.02 -11.87
N TYR A 689 -2.19 35.99 -11.92
CA TYR A 689 -3.03 36.86 -12.73
C TYR A 689 -4.19 37.40 -11.89
N SER A 690 -4.74 38.56 -12.24
CA SER A 690 -5.94 39.11 -11.60
C SER A 690 -7.16 38.80 -12.46
N TRP A 691 -8.18 38.17 -11.88
CA TRP A 691 -9.42 37.80 -12.55
C TRP A 691 -10.62 38.09 -11.66
N LEU A 692 -11.46 39.05 -12.06
CA LEU A 692 -12.71 39.42 -11.35
C LEU A 692 -12.55 39.79 -9.86
N GLY A 693 -11.38 40.35 -9.50
CA GLY A 693 -11.00 40.68 -8.12
C GLY A 693 -10.48 39.50 -7.31
N ALA A 694 -10.16 38.38 -7.96
CA ALA A 694 -9.38 37.28 -7.39
C ALA A 694 -7.95 37.28 -7.97
N THR A 695 -6.99 36.84 -7.17
CA THR A 695 -5.66 36.47 -7.65
C THR A 695 -5.67 34.98 -7.99
N ILE A 696 -5.29 34.63 -9.22
CA ILE A 696 -5.36 33.26 -9.74
C ILE A 696 -4.02 32.79 -10.32
N ARG A 697 -3.83 31.47 -10.40
CA ARG A 697 -2.75 30.83 -11.17
C ARG A 697 -3.23 29.50 -11.76
N ILE A 698 -2.50 28.99 -12.75
CA ILE A 698 -2.73 27.65 -13.27
C ILE A 698 -2.37 26.58 -12.23
N VAL A 699 -3.10 25.46 -12.23
CA VAL A 699 -2.70 24.23 -11.54
C VAL A 699 -1.36 23.77 -12.10
N ASN A 700 -0.49 23.28 -11.23
CA ASN A 700 0.91 23.08 -11.54
C ASN A 700 1.46 21.86 -10.80
N GLY A 701 1.48 20.71 -11.48
CA GLY A 701 2.09 19.48 -11.01
C GLY A 701 1.27 18.70 -9.97
N LEU A 702 1.84 17.56 -9.58
CA LEU A 702 1.27 16.62 -8.60
C LEU A 702 0.97 17.26 -7.23
N GLY A 703 1.74 18.27 -6.81
CA GLY A 703 1.52 18.95 -5.54
C GLY A 703 0.15 19.62 -5.45
N ASP A 704 -0.26 20.34 -6.48
CA ASP A 704 -1.58 20.95 -6.54
C ASP A 704 -2.68 19.90 -6.66
N ARG A 705 -2.44 18.89 -7.49
CA ARG A 705 -3.38 17.77 -7.65
C ARG A 705 -3.72 17.15 -6.30
N SER A 706 -2.70 16.87 -5.49
CA SER A 706 -2.83 16.34 -4.13
C SER A 706 -3.50 17.34 -3.18
N ALA A 707 -2.98 18.57 -3.11
CA ALA A 707 -3.47 19.57 -2.15
C ALA A 707 -4.97 19.88 -2.30
N PHE A 708 -5.45 19.92 -3.54
CA PHE A 708 -6.84 20.27 -3.87
C PHE A 708 -7.72 19.05 -4.19
N GLY A 709 -7.20 17.82 -4.20
CA GLY A 709 -7.94 16.60 -4.50
C GLY A 709 -8.44 16.54 -5.95
N LEU A 710 -7.58 16.90 -6.90
CA LEU A 710 -7.93 16.99 -8.32
C LEU A 710 -7.79 15.63 -9.02
N PRO A 711 -8.66 15.32 -10.00
CA PRO A 711 -8.54 14.10 -10.78
C PRO A 711 -7.37 14.13 -11.79
N ASP A 712 -6.87 15.32 -12.11
CA ASP A 712 -5.78 15.59 -13.05
C ASP A 712 -5.10 16.93 -12.71
N GLU A 713 -4.06 17.31 -13.46
CA GLU A 713 -3.30 18.56 -13.25
C GLU A 713 -3.89 19.78 -14.00
N ARG A 714 -5.21 19.82 -14.21
CA ARG A 714 -5.89 20.91 -14.94
C ARG A 714 -6.65 21.85 -14.00
N GLY A 715 -6.94 23.06 -14.47
CA GLY A 715 -7.76 24.05 -13.76
C GLY A 715 -6.99 25.28 -13.27
N ILE A 716 -7.72 26.20 -12.63
CA ILE A 716 -7.23 27.49 -12.17
C ILE A 716 -7.42 27.63 -10.65
N VAL A 717 -6.33 27.78 -9.91
CA VAL A 717 -6.32 27.92 -8.45
C VAL A 717 -6.56 29.37 -8.05
N ILE A 718 -7.49 29.61 -7.11
CA ILE A 718 -7.73 30.90 -6.48
C ILE A 718 -6.81 31.07 -5.26
N ILE A 719 -5.92 32.06 -5.32
CA ILE A 719 -4.92 32.35 -4.28
C ILE A 719 -5.44 33.34 -3.24
N ALA A 720 -6.19 34.34 -3.69
CA ALA A 720 -6.80 35.35 -2.84
C ALA A 720 -8.05 35.92 -3.52
N VAL A 721 -8.99 36.42 -2.73
CA VAL A 721 -10.21 37.07 -3.21
C VAL A 721 -10.37 38.40 -2.48
N GLU A 722 -10.52 39.48 -3.24
CA GLU A 722 -10.75 40.82 -2.70
C GLU A 722 -12.20 40.95 -2.22
N LYS A 723 -12.39 41.44 -0.99
CA LYS A 723 -13.72 41.63 -0.39
C LYS A 723 -14.56 42.61 -1.23
N GLY A 724 -15.81 42.24 -1.52
CA GLY A 724 -16.75 43.03 -2.33
C GLY A 724 -16.58 42.88 -3.85
N SER A 725 -15.57 42.13 -4.31
CA SER A 725 -15.35 41.83 -5.73
C SER A 725 -16.45 40.94 -6.32
N LEU A 726 -16.43 40.74 -7.64
CA LEU A 726 -17.36 39.82 -8.30
C LEU A 726 -17.09 38.36 -7.89
N ALA A 727 -15.82 38.00 -7.69
CA ALA A 727 -15.44 36.69 -7.16
C ALA A 727 -15.96 36.48 -5.73
N ASP A 728 -15.81 37.46 -4.84
CA ASP A 728 -16.32 37.41 -3.46
C ASP A 728 -17.85 37.30 -3.40
N LYS A 729 -18.55 38.12 -4.21
CA LYS A 729 -20.02 38.08 -4.32
C LYS A 729 -20.55 36.78 -4.91
N ALA A 730 -19.77 36.10 -5.74
CA ALA A 730 -20.09 34.77 -6.25
C ALA A 730 -19.86 33.68 -5.19
N GLY A 731 -19.22 34.01 -4.06
CA GLY A 731 -18.87 33.05 -3.01
C GLY A 731 -17.63 32.22 -3.34
N LEU A 732 -16.77 32.70 -4.25
CA LEU A 732 -15.45 32.09 -4.48
C LEU A 732 -14.51 32.44 -3.33
N GLY A 733 -13.68 31.49 -2.95
CA GLY A 733 -12.75 31.59 -1.83
C GLY A 733 -11.33 31.17 -2.20
N ARG A 734 -10.40 31.50 -1.31
CA ARG A 734 -9.02 30.99 -1.37
C ARG A 734 -9.04 29.45 -1.40
N ASN A 735 -8.16 28.86 -2.21
CA ASN A 735 -8.00 27.42 -2.46
C ASN A 735 -9.11 26.75 -3.28
N ASP A 736 -10.11 27.49 -3.76
CA ASP A 736 -11.00 26.94 -4.79
C ASP A 736 -10.22 26.70 -6.08
N VAL A 737 -10.48 25.58 -6.74
CA VAL A 737 -9.93 25.28 -8.07
C VAL A 737 -11.06 25.29 -9.10
N ILE A 738 -11.03 26.25 -10.01
CA ILE A 738 -11.99 26.34 -11.12
C ILE A 738 -11.67 25.25 -12.15
N ARG A 739 -12.65 24.39 -12.41
CA ARG A 739 -12.54 23.24 -13.33
C ARG A 739 -13.23 23.47 -14.66
N SER A 740 -14.38 24.15 -14.63
CA SER A 740 -15.12 24.49 -15.84
C SER A 740 -15.90 25.79 -15.67
N MET A 741 -16.16 26.45 -16.79
CA MET A 741 -17.01 27.65 -16.84
C MET A 741 -17.89 27.60 -18.07
N ALA A 742 -19.17 27.95 -17.89
CA ALA A 742 -20.17 27.89 -18.96
C ALA A 742 -20.28 26.50 -19.64
N GLY A 743 -19.98 25.42 -18.89
CA GLY A 743 -20.02 24.05 -19.40
C GLY A 743 -18.80 23.61 -20.20
N LYS A 744 -17.74 24.42 -20.29
CA LYS A 744 -16.46 24.04 -20.91
C LYS A 744 -15.37 23.91 -19.85
N GLU A 745 -14.56 22.86 -19.95
CA GLU A 745 -13.38 22.66 -19.10
C GLU A 745 -12.36 23.78 -19.29
N ILE A 746 -11.62 24.11 -18.23
CA ILE A 746 -10.57 25.13 -18.25
C ILE A 746 -9.25 24.46 -17.86
N SER A 747 -8.23 24.66 -18.69
CA SER A 747 -6.86 24.20 -18.46
C SER A 747 -5.82 25.31 -18.58
N THR A 748 -6.19 26.50 -19.06
CA THR A 748 -5.28 27.63 -19.28
C THR A 748 -5.84 28.95 -18.76
N ILE A 749 -4.96 29.94 -18.57
CA ILE A 749 -5.36 31.28 -18.14
C ILE A 749 -6.14 31.99 -19.26
N GLU A 750 -5.73 31.80 -20.50
CA GLU A 750 -6.36 32.40 -21.67
C GLU A 750 -7.82 31.96 -21.81
N GLU A 751 -8.12 30.68 -21.55
CA GLU A 751 -9.49 30.14 -21.59
C GLU A 751 -10.41 30.78 -20.56
N ILE A 752 -9.96 30.97 -19.31
CA ILE A 752 -10.82 31.59 -18.29
C ILE A 752 -11.14 33.06 -18.64
N PHE A 753 -10.18 33.81 -19.18
CA PHE A 753 -10.44 35.18 -19.66
C PHE A 753 -11.37 35.19 -20.87
N ALA A 754 -11.13 34.34 -21.86
CA ALA A 754 -11.95 34.25 -23.07
C ALA A 754 -13.41 33.90 -22.73
N LEU A 755 -13.63 32.86 -21.92
CA LEU A 755 -14.96 32.42 -21.52
C LEU A 755 -15.69 33.46 -20.66
N THR A 756 -14.95 34.27 -19.90
CA THR A 756 -15.52 35.39 -19.13
C THR A 756 -16.12 36.43 -20.08
N GLU A 757 -15.35 36.88 -21.06
CA GLU A 757 -15.78 37.91 -22.01
C GLU A 757 -16.89 37.39 -22.94
N GLU A 758 -16.77 36.17 -23.47
CA GLU A 758 -17.78 35.53 -24.33
C GLU A 758 -19.16 35.43 -23.68
N ASN A 759 -19.21 35.31 -22.36
CA ASN A 759 -20.46 35.07 -21.62
C ASN A 759 -20.89 36.25 -20.74
N ARG A 760 -20.13 37.35 -20.72
CA ARG A 760 -20.41 38.52 -19.88
C ARG A 760 -21.79 39.12 -20.13
N TRP A 761 -22.23 39.13 -21.40
CA TRP A 761 -23.54 39.65 -21.82
C TRP A 761 -24.73 38.88 -21.22
N LYS A 762 -24.55 37.60 -20.85
CA LYS A 762 -25.59 36.76 -20.25
C LYS A 762 -25.95 37.19 -18.82
N GLY A 763 -25.16 38.08 -18.21
CA GLY A 763 -25.37 38.62 -16.86
C GLY A 763 -25.05 37.63 -15.73
N LYS A 764 -25.12 36.33 -15.97
CA LYS A 764 -24.72 35.27 -15.05
C LYS A 764 -24.22 34.04 -15.79
N ILE A 765 -23.30 33.30 -15.17
CA ILE A 765 -22.76 32.02 -15.65
C ILE A 765 -22.58 31.05 -14.48
N PHE A 766 -22.48 29.76 -14.80
CA PHE A 766 -22.06 28.76 -13.83
C PHE A 766 -20.59 28.42 -14.00
N VAL A 767 -19.93 28.27 -12.86
CA VAL A 767 -18.56 27.81 -12.72
C VAL A 767 -18.60 26.54 -11.86
N THR A 768 -17.95 25.48 -12.31
CA THR A 768 -17.72 24.30 -11.47
C THR A 768 -16.35 24.45 -10.83
N ILE A 769 -16.30 24.32 -9.51
CA ILE A 769 -15.08 24.38 -8.72
C ILE A 769 -14.87 23.07 -7.97
N ILE A 770 -13.63 22.82 -7.54
CA ILE A 770 -13.32 21.88 -6.47
C ILE A 770 -12.98 22.69 -5.23
N ARG A 771 -13.68 22.38 -4.13
CA ARG A 771 -13.52 22.97 -2.80
C ARG A 771 -13.52 21.87 -1.77
N ASN A 772 -12.57 21.87 -0.84
CA ASN A 772 -12.41 20.81 0.15
C ASN A 772 -12.43 19.41 -0.48
N GLN A 773 -11.78 19.27 -1.64
CA GLN A 773 -11.73 18.04 -2.44
C GLN A 773 -13.11 17.50 -2.89
N ALA A 774 -14.12 18.37 -2.96
CA ALA A 774 -15.45 18.06 -3.47
C ALA A 774 -15.84 19.03 -4.59
N GLU A 775 -16.57 18.53 -5.59
CA GLU A 775 -17.06 19.37 -6.69
C GLU A 775 -18.28 20.20 -6.23
N GLU A 776 -18.23 21.50 -6.48
CA GLU A 776 -19.33 22.43 -6.24
C GLU A 776 -19.64 23.25 -7.50
N LYS A 777 -20.91 23.56 -7.71
CA LYS A 777 -21.34 24.43 -8.82
C LYS A 777 -21.77 25.79 -8.28
N ILE A 778 -21.04 26.81 -8.67
CA ILE A 778 -21.24 28.20 -8.21
C ILE A 778 -21.78 29.04 -9.36
N GLN A 779 -22.68 29.97 -9.03
CA GLN A 779 -23.19 30.95 -9.99
C GLN A 779 -22.44 32.27 -9.86
N LEU A 780 -21.73 32.64 -10.92
CA LEU A 780 -21.05 33.93 -11.02
C LEU A 780 -21.97 34.94 -11.71
N LYS A 781 -22.22 36.07 -11.07
CA LYS A 781 -23.07 37.16 -11.59
C LYS A 781 -22.19 38.34 -11.98
N PHE A 782 -22.37 38.83 -13.20
CA PHE A 782 -21.65 40.00 -13.73
C PHE A 782 -22.39 41.32 -13.50
N LYS A 783 -23.64 41.24 -13.03
CA LYS A 783 -24.52 42.37 -12.73
C LYS A 783 -25.23 42.16 -11.41
#